data_AF-A0A815SPZ3-F1
#
_entry.id   AF-A0A815SPZ3-F1
#
_cell.length_a   1.000
_cell.length_b   1.000
_cell.length_c   1.000
_cell.angle_alpha   90.00
_cell.angle_beta   90.00
_cell.angle_gamma   90.00
#
_symmetry.space_group_name_H-M   'P 1'
#
loop_
_entity.id
_entity.type
_entity.pdbx_description
1 polymer ?
#
loop_
_entity_poly.entity_id
_entity_poly.type
_entity_poly.pdbx_seq_one_letter_code
_entity_poly.pdbx_strand_id
1 'polypeptide(L)'
;MGNLFILVLLLLISNKKLFPFSFNQPNLSSTATWNRNAITFTNQSIVEKWPSTIFISTNNTIYTINRDEKKILIWNENNLNFTSINLNNFSFLSSFYIEVSSLFVTLNGDIYFDEGDEENRTVQRWISEKDAFETVMNINSSCSHLFIDINDNLYCSMIENHQVVKTNLKNSLMTLIYVAGTGDKGSNSNQLAYPHGIFVDVNLDLYVADRGNRRIQLFSYEETNAITVAGKRSYKLTISLVFPTGITLDVNKYLFIVDSKNYRVIGEGPYGFRCLVGCYGSVSQTNQLNGPNAMSFDTFGNMFVVDSYNNRIQKFSIENSCDLPFNQPKLCSKSVWNRNGKTFADQLIVGLNPYSIFIDKQNSIYSINREKKHILLWNENHIIPSKIISIDVDNSSSLFVSSDCEIFIDNGMNNRVEKWIFNKNVSINVMSVFSSCFGLFIDRENYLYCSMSKHHQVVKRDFQDSVMGWNAVIGTGDKGSTLDKLDHPHGIFIDTELDIYVADCGNDRIQRFHSEKKFTITEVGNTLSAKHQYSLSCPTSIILDVQQFLFIVDSNNNRILRSGPTNILCVIGCNGITIKSTQLFVPTSLAFDSVGNMFVVDSRNHRIQKFEYSPNSCNMFSVIEWTNSSTLTENSQIYSQVCNRKSYYYQSFVIQVPENRYYSIWSISQIDTYAFIYENNFDPLNPNENLLTKNDDGGSNKQFKFQLPLYNDTKYILVVTTYFPMDTGDITIHMSGVKNVLITRLSTLVNIQSKYPSELKISSRRYCRDYLKRSYYYETFEIKVMKTDLYVIWSENKIETYGYLYKDHFDPLQPFGNLIKQHSGKCNQEQLKFYINLKENTKYILVVTTYYPNITGNFSISISGQNHATIKYFNSKEQSCSVGDRCHFYSTTIGLPLDDILRGEIQLNVTLSHQSTSIQISSILTILMFIGGLINSLFSYLTFQNKDLQKTGCGIYLFTSSITSLLTISMFFINFWFSLLIQINDLTSFSIRRSGCIIIEPILKLFLYCDSWLNACVAVERAIQVLKGVKFNQKKSKQIARWIIFILPLCILFSLLHEPLHREMFTYETEIDKINISKTEQIEKETDKSEENKTSIDTIYESKTSKHVWCVVRYSSSIQYYNIIILFFHLLIPLIANLFSALFIIFGSARQRSKAQKNQTYKEHVYQQFIEHKQLIISPILLLILSMPRLIISSLPGCIRTSQNLWLYLTAYFFSFTPSILIFIIFVVPSNTYMKSFQNSLMTWRRRMHRLSPGLLFLKFNKKTK
;
A
#
# COMPACT_ATOMS: atom_id res chain seq x y z
N MET A 1 -6.94 -25.48 -33.22
CA MET A 1 -7.07 -25.70 -31.76
C MET A 1 -5.82 -25.21 -31.03
N GLY A 2 -4.71 -25.96 -30.96
CA GLY A 2 -3.50 -25.55 -30.22
C GLY A 2 -3.03 -24.12 -30.49
N ASN A 3 -2.77 -23.77 -31.76
CA ASN A 3 -2.32 -22.43 -32.15
C ASN A 3 -3.33 -21.32 -31.80
N LEU A 4 -4.64 -21.63 -31.76
CA LEU A 4 -5.66 -20.67 -31.34
C LEU A 4 -5.59 -20.43 -29.82
N PHE A 5 -5.24 -21.45 -29.04
CA PHE A 5 -5.03 -21.31 -27.60
C PHE A 5 -3.76 -20.52 -27.27
N ILE A 6 -2.68 -20.71 -28.05
CA ILE A 6 -1.46 -19.89 -27.93
C ILE A 6 -1.73 -18.43 -28.32
N LEU A 7 -2.48 -18.19 -29.40
CA LEU A 7 -2.91 -16.84 -29.81
C LEU A 7 -3.75 -16.16 -28.72
N VAL A 8 -4.70 -16.89 -28.11
CA VAL A 8 -5.52 -16.39 -27.00
C VAL A 8 -4.70 -16.18 -25.72
N LEU A 9 -3.69 -17.01 -25.43
CA LEU A 9 -2.81 -16.82 -24.27
C LEU A 9 -1.93 -15.57 -24.43
N LEU A 10 -1.40 -15.33 -25.64
CA LEU A 10 -0.68 -14.09 -25.97
C LEU A 10 -1.59 -12.86 -25.83
N LEU A 11 -2.84 -12.94 -26.31
CA LEU A 11 -3.84 -11.86 -26.18
C LEU A 11 -4.27 -11.60 -24.72
N LEU A 12 -4.25 -12.62 -23.85
CA LEU A 12 -4.59 -12.47 -22.43
C LEU A 12 -3.40 -11.96 -21.59
N ILE A 13 -2.17 -12.36 -21.92
CA ILE A 13 -0.96 -11.83 -21.28
C ILE A 13 -0.71 -10.35 -21.68
N SER A 14 -1.20 -9.91 -22.85
CA SER A 14 -1.06 -8.51 -23.29
C SER A 14 -2.01 -7.50 -22.62
N ASN A 15 -2.95 -7.91 -21.76
CA ASN A 15 -4.02 -7.03 -21.26
C ASN A 15 -3.69 -6.22 -19.98
N LYS A 16 -2.46 -5.72 -19.91
CA LYS A 16 -2.27 -4.27 -19.74
C LYS A 16 -1.69 -3.70 -21.05
N LYS A 17 -2.54 -3.55 -22.05
CA LYS A 17 -2.27 -2.56 -23.10
C LYS A 17 -2.38 -1.20 -22.42
N LEU A 18 -1.25 -0.50 -22.27
CA LEU A 18 -1.29 0.89 -22.72
C LEU A 18 -1.75 0.82 -24.17
N PHE A 19 -2.82 1.53 -24.52
CA PHE A 19 -2.97 1.92 -25.91
C PHE A 19 -1.77 2.83 -26.18
N PRO A 20 -0.85 2.47 -27.08
CA PRO A 20 0.17 3.41 -27.48
C PRO A 20 -0.55 4.62 -28.10
N PHE A 21 -0.22 5.82 -27.63
CA PHE A 21 -0.68 7.06 -28.23
C PHE A 21 0.32 7.45 -29.31
N SER A 22 -0.14 8.04 -30.41
CA SER A 22 0.78 8.59 -31.41
C SER A 22 1.37 9.95 -31.01
N PHE A 23 0.84 10.58 -29.95
CA PHE A 23 1.19 11.91 -29.46
C PHE A 23 1.59 11.88 -27.97
N ASN A 24 2.35 12.89 -27.54
CA ASN A 24 2.81 12.99 -26.16
C ASN A 24 1.75 13.55 -25.20
N GLN A 25 1.53 12.82 -24.10
CA GLN A 25 0.97 13.35 -22.85
C GLN A 25 2.05 13.19 -21.76
N PRO A 26 2.84 14.23 -21.43
CA PRO A 26 3.76 14.17 -20.30
C PRO A 26 2.99 14.10 -18.98
N ASN A 27 3.58 13.49 -17.95
CA ASN A 27 3.07 13.55 -16.58
C ASN A 27 3.71 14.76 -15.87
N LEU A 28 3.00 15.89 -15.85
CA LEU A 28 3.56 17.16 -15.39
C LEU A 28 3.28 17.36 -13.90
N SER A 29 4.22 18.02 -13.19
CA SER A 29 3.90 18.54 -11.86
C SER A 29 2.80 19.59 -11.98
N SER A 30 1.84 19.57 -11.07
CA SER A 30 0.78 20.58 -10.99
C SER A 30 1.30 22.00 -10.68
N THR A 31 2.61 22.13 -10.38
CA THR A 31 3.35 23.39 -10.22
C THR A 31 4.39 23.68 -11.32
N ALA A 32 4.57 22.80 -12.32
CA ALA A 32 5.61 22.91 -13.38
C ALA A 32 5.59 24.25 -14.13
N THR A 33 6.75 24.88 -14.33
CA THR A 33 6.89 26.13 -15.12
C THR A 33 7.71 25.86 -16.38
N TRP A 34 7.88 26.86 -17.23
CA TRP A 34 8.67 26.75 -18.46
C TRP A 34 9.61 27.95 -18.57
N ASN A 35 10.85 27.70 -19.02
CA ASN A 35 11.87 28.72 -19.17
C ASN A 35 11.29 29.87 -19.96
N ARG A 36 11.16 31.02 -19.29
CA ARG A 36 10.51 32.19 -19.88
C ARG A 36 11.15 32.57 -21.21
N ASN A 37 12.46 32.36 -21.39
CA ASN A 37 13.12 32.50 -22.68
C ASN A 37 13.11 31.16 -23.43
N ALA A 38 12.33 31.09 -24.51
CA ALA A 38 12.41 29.97 -25.44
C ALA A 38 13.68 29.98 -26.27
N ILE A 39 14.08 28.77 -26.67
CA ILE A 39 14.99 28.53 -27.79
C ILE A 39 14.14 28.56 -29.06
N THR A 40 14.50 29.36 -30.06
CA THR A 40 13.87 29.27 -31.39
C THR A 40 14.29 27.95 -32.03
N PHE A 41 13.37 26.99 -32.12
CA PHE A 41 13.61 25.66 -32.68
C PHE A 41 13.75 25.71 -34.20
N THR A 42 12.87 26.47 -34.85
CA THR A 42 12.96 26.77 -36.28
C THR A 42 12.35 28.14 -36.57
N ASN A 43 12.79 28.78 -37.66
CA ASN A 43 12.47 30.16 -38.03
C ASN A 43 12.00 30.25 -39.50
N GLN A 44 11.68 31.47 -39.94
CA GLN A 44 11.10 31.72 -41.26
C GLN A 44 11.90 31.10 -42.42
N SER A 45 13.24 31.01 -42.36
CA SER A 45 14.03 30.42 -43.46
C SER A 45 13.88 28.89 -43.62
N ILE A 46 12.98 28.26 -42.85
CA ILE A 46 12.68 26.83 -42.89
C ILE A 46 11.17 26.57 -42.88
N VAL A 47 10.40 27.24 -41.99
CA VAL A 47 8.92 27.09 -41.92
C VAL A 47 8.14 28.15 -42.68
N GLU A 48 8.83 29.14 -43.26
CA GLU A 48 8.26 30.30 -43.95
C GLU A 48 7.22 31.06 -43.12
N LYS A 49 6.27 31.75 -43.77
CA LYS A 49 5.37 32.70 -43.12
C LYS A 49 4.17 32.00 -42.52
N TRP A 50 3.74 32.51 -41.36
CA TRP A 50 2.52 32.06 -40.66
C TRP A 50 2.42 30.53 -40.51
N PRO A 51 3.42 29.85 -39.91
CA PRO A 51 3.31 28.43 -39.58
C PRO A 51 2.07 28.20 -38.72
N SER A 52 1.27 27.17 -39.03
CA SER A 52 -0.04 26.97 -38.41
C SER A 52 -0.04 25.93 -37.28
N THR A 53 0.74 24.86 -37.41
CA THR A 53 0.58 23.64 -36.60
C THR A 53 1.91 22.95 -36.28
N ILE A 54 1.93 22.15 -35.21
CA ILE A 54 3.04 21.29 -34.83
C ILE A 54 2.48 20.02 -34.19
N PHE A 55 3.06 18.87 -34.53
CA PHE A 55 2.78 17.60 -33.89
C PHE A 55 4.10 16.99 -33.40
N ILE A 56 4.10 16.44 -32.18
CA ILE A 56 5.24 15.72 -31.63
C ILE A 56 4.76 14.34 -31.20
N SER A 57 5.42 13.35 -31.78
CA SER A 57 5.10 11.93 -31.62
C SER A 57 5.80 11.31 -30.41
N THR A 58 5.40 10.10 -30.01
CA THR A 58 5.89 9.44 -28.78
C THR A 58 7.35 8.96 -28.82
N ASN A 59 8.02 9.09 -29.96
CA ASN A 59 9.48 8.97 -30.12
C ASN A 59 10.16 10.33 -30.33
N ASN A 60 9.49 11.43 -29.97
CA ASN A 60 9.91 12.82 -30.15
C ASN A 60 10.26 13.24 -31.59
N THR A 61 9.78 12.51 -32.61
CA THR A 61 9.82 13.04 -33.98
C THR A 61 8.84 14.21 -34.09
N ILE A 62 9.35 15.36 -34.53
CA ILE A 62 8.62 16.62 -34.65
C ILE A 62 8.20 16.82 -36.10
N TYR A 63 6.92 17.13 -36.31
CA TYR A 63 6.31 17.37 -37.62
C TYR A 63 5.70 18.78 -37.67
N THR A 64 5.95 19.51 -38.75
CA THR A 64 5.25 20.77 -39.09
C THR A 64 5.11 20.90 -40.61
N ILE A 65 4.43 21.95 -41.09
CA ILE A 65 4.21 22.20 -42.51
C ILE A 65 4.88 23.51 -42.90
N ASN A 66 5.68 23.49 -43.97
CA ASN A 66 5.99 24.68 -44.75
C ASN A 66 4.91 24.81 -45.83
N ARG A 67 4.08 25.86 -45.70
CA ARG A 67 2.93 26.13 -46.57
C ARG A 67 3.37 26.60 -47.97
N ASP A 68 4.33 27.51 -48.03
CA ASP A 68 4.78 28.15 -49.27
C ASP A 68 5.54 27.17 -50.19
N GLU A 69 6.34 26.26 -49.62
CA GLU A 69 7.00 25.18 -50.38
C GLU A 69 6.13 23.93 -50.59
N LYS A 70 4.96 23.84 -49.93
CA LYS A 70 4.09 22.65 -49.86
C LYS A 70 4.83 21.38 -49.41
N LYS A 71 5.45 21.44 -48.22
CA LYS A 71 6.21 20.32 -47.63
C LYS A 71 5.80 20.05 -46.18
N ILE A 72 5.73 18.77 -45.81
CA ILE A 72 5.72 18.36 -44.40
C ILE A 72 7.18 18.15 -43.98
N LEU A 73 7.63 18.91 -42.96
CA LEU A 73 9.00 18.89 -42.46
C LEU A 73 9.08 18.03 -41.19
N ILE A 74 10.11 17.19 -41.10
CA ILE A 74 10.24 16.12 -40.11
C ILE A 74 11.64 16.17 -39.47
N TRP A 75 11.71 16.31 -38.15
CA TRP A 75 12.96 16.21 -37.37
C TRP A 75 12.90 14.98 -36.48
N ASN A 76 13.91 14.11 -36.60
CA ASN A 76 14.12 13.00 -35.67
C ASN A 76 15.09 13.43 -34.56
N GLU A 77 14.86 12.98 -33.33
CA GLU A 77 15.55 13.44 -32.11
C GLU A 77 17.10 13.38 -32.17
N ASN A 78 17.66 12.47 -32.97
CA ASN A 78 19.10 12.28 -33.14
C ASN A 78 19.72 13.09 -34.31
N ASN A 79 18.98 13.95 -35.00
CA ASN A 79 19.44 14.60 -36.23
C ASN A 79 19.09 16.11 -36.28
N LEU A 80 20.10 16.95 -36.48
CA LEU A 80 19.92 18.41 -36.64
C LEU A 80 19.30 18.78 -38.00
N ASN A 81 19.43 17.90 -39.00
CA ASN A 81 18.87 18.08 -40.33
C ASN A 81 17.46 17.47 -40.41
N PHE A 82 16.51 18.20 -40.98
CA PHE A 82 15.17 17.69 -41.26
C PHE A 82 15.13 16.86 -42.55
N THR A 83 14.17 15.94 -42.63
CA THR A 83 13.68 15.38 -43.89
C THR A 83 12.36 16.05 -44.27
N SER A 84 11.94 15.96 -45.53
CA SER A 84 10.71 16.58 -46.00
C SER A 84 9.92 15.68 -46.95
N ILE A 85 8.62 15.52 -46.71
CA ILE A 85 7.67 14.92 -47.66
C ILE A 85 7.14 16.05 -48.55
N ASN A 86 7.12 15.82 -49.86
CA ASN A 86 6.74 16.82 -50.86
C ASN A 86 5.28 16.61 -51.31
N LEU A 87 4.41 17.61 -51.11
CA LEU A 87 2.98 17.51 -51.42
C LEU A 87 2.66 17.87 -52.89
N ASN A 88 3.65 18.30 -53.68
CA ASN A 88 3.45 18.75 -55.07
C ASN A 88 3.06 17.64 -56.08
N ASN A 89 2.85 16.39 -55.64
CA ASN A 89 2.36 15.30 -56.51
C ASN A 89 0.84 15.36 -56.78
N PHE A 90 0.08 16.23 -56.12
CA PHE A 90 -1.35 16.43 -56.39
C PHE A 90 -1.59 17.29 -57.64
N SER A 91 -1.78 16.65 -58.79
CA SER A 91 -2.11 17.30 -60.06
C SER A 91 -3.62 17.33 -60.34
N PHE A 92 -4.43 18.01 -59.51
CA PHE A 92 -5.87 18.17 -59.79
C PHE A 92 -6.55 19.47 -59.30
N LEU A 93 -5.83 20.60 -59.27
CA LEU A 93 -6.37 21.92 -59.67
C LEU A 93 -5.24 22.95 -59.81
N SER A 94 -5.52 24.04 -60.54
CA SER A 94 -4.57 25.13 -60.81
C SER A 94 -4.76 26.32 -59.85
N SER A 95 -3.73 27.17 -59.79
CA SER A 95 -3.72 28.52 -59.17
C SER A 95 -3.93 28.64 -57.65
N PHE A 96 -2.82 28.86 -56.94
CA PHE A 96 -2.65 29.60 -55.67
C PHE A 96 -3.47 29.19 -54.41
N TYR A 97 -2.74 28.93 -53.31
CA TYR A 97 -3.21 28.76 -51.92
C TYR A 97 -3.84 27.41 -51.51
N ILE A 98 -3.06 26.32 -51.57
CA ILE A 98 -3.38 25.12 -50.76
C ILE A 98 -3.15 25.46 -49.28
N GLU A 99 -4.24 25.66 -48.53
CA GLU A 99 -4.20 25.94 -47.10
C GLU A 99 -4.27 24.68 -46.24
N VAL A 100 -3.13 24.01 -46.05
CA VAL A 100 -3.04 22.99 -44.98
C VAL A 100 -3.06 23.69 -43.62
N SER A 101 -4.08 23.41 -42.82
CA SER A 101 -4.35 24.07 -41.54
C SER A 101 -3.77 23.28 -40.38
N SER A 102 -4.00 21.97 -40.38
CA SER A 102 -3.64 21.05 -39.30
C SER A 102 -3.02 19.75 -39.83
N LEU A 103 -2.22 19.08 -39.00
CA LEU A 103 -1.74 17.73 -39.25
C LEU A 103 -1.85 16.87 -37.97
N PHE A 104 -2.05 15.56 -38.15
CA PHE A 104 -1.98 14.56 -37.09
C PHE A 104 -1.23 13.33 -37.60
N VAL A 105 -0.30 12.78 -36.81
CA VAL A 105 0.47 11.59 -37.19
C VAL A 105 0.03 10.39 -36.35
N THR A 106 -0.02 9.22 -36.97
CA THR A 106 -0.31 7.94 -36.29
C THR A 106 0.96 7.15 -35.99
N LEU A 107 0.85 6.12 -35.14
CA LEU A 107 1.98 5.27 -34.76
C LEU A 107 2.67 4.54 -35.91
N ASN A 108 1.94 4.31 -37.01
CA ASN A 108 2.48 3.67 -38.21
C ASN A 108 3.29 4.65 -39.08
N GLY A 109 3.37 5.92 -38.67
CA GLY A 109 3.98 7.01 -39.45
C GLY A 109 3.04 7.66 -40.46
N ASP A 110 1.81 7.17 -40.63
CA ASP A 110 0.85 7.76 -41.56
C ASP A 110 0.41 9.15 -41.06
N ILE A 111 0.42 10.12 -41.97
CA ILE A 111 0.18 11.55 -41.68
C ILE A 111 -1.15 11.98 -42.30
N TYR A 112 -2.01 12.58 -41.49
CA TYR A 112 -3.33 13.07 -41.87
C TYR A 112 -3.32 14.60 -41.86
N PHE A 113 -3.82 15.24 -42.91
CA PHE A 113 -3.82 16.71 -43.06
C PHE A 113 -4.97 17.19 -43.95
N ASP A 114 -5.46 18.43 -43.75
CA ASP A 114 -6.52 19.01 -44.58
C ASP A 114 -5.94 19.65 -45.86
N GLU A 115 -6.57 19.39 -47.01
CA GLU A 115 -6.12 19.86 -48.32
C GLU A 115 -7.30 20.24 -49.22
N GLY A 116 -7.17 21.37 -49.91
CA GLY A 116 -8.11 21.87 -50.92
C GLY A 116 -8.48 23.34 -50.74
N ASP A 117 -9.10 23.89 -51.79
CA ASP A 117 -9.55 25.28 -51.87
C ASP A 117 -10.96 25.45 -51.26
N GLU A 118 -11.51 26.67 -51.20
CA GLU A 118 -12.77 26.96 -50.49
C GLU A 118 -13.97 26.08 -50.92
N GLU A 119 -14.05 25.68 -52.19
CA GLU A 119 -15.16 24.87 -52.71
C GLU A 119 -14.98 23.34 -52.58
N ASN A 120 -13.74 22.85 -52.48
CA ASN A 120 -13.41 21.41 -52.59
C ASN A 120 -12.32 21.01 -51.59
N ARG A 121 -12.64 20.96 -50.28
CA ARG A 121 -11.72 20.48 -49.24
C ARG A 121 -11.88 18.98 -48.92
N THR A 122 -10.76 18.38 -48.55
CA THR A 122 -10.64 16.97 -48.14
C THR A 122 -9.69 16.85 -46.95
N VAL A 123 -9.74 15.73 -46.24
CA VAL A 123 -8.61 15.29 -45.41
C VAL A 123 -7.91 14.15 -46.17
N GLN A 124 -6.63 14.38 -46.46
CA GLN A 124 -5.74 13.40 -47.07
C GLN A 124 -4.99 12.63 -45.97
N ARG A 125 -4.64 11.39 -46.29
CA ARG A 125 -3.70 10.55 -45.54
C ARG A 125 -2.53 10.19 -46.44
N TRP A 126 -1.32 10.56 -46.05
CA TRP A 126 -0.10 9.97 -46.61
C TRP A 126 0.20 8.67 -45.87
N ILE A 127 0.39 7.58 -46.62
CA ILE A 127 0.63 6.22 -46.12
C ILE A 127 2.14 5.94 -46.15
N SER A 128 2.73 5.84 -44.96
CA SER A 128 4.19 5.73 -44.76
C SER A 128 4.78 4.47 -45.42
N GLU A 129 4.09 3.34 -45.34
CA GLU A 129 4.53 2.06 -45.93
C GLU A 129 4.58 2.07 -47.48
N LYS A 130 3.91 3.01 -48.13
CA LYS A 130 3.62 2.97 -49.58
C LYS A 130 4.06 4.21 -50.35
N ASP A 131 4.43 5.30 -49.65
CA ASP A 131 4.62 6.64 -50.20
C ASP A 131 3.46 7.07 -51.13
N ALA A 132 2.23 6.86 -50.64
CA ALA A 132 0.99 7.03 -51.41
C ALA A 132 -0.06 7.79 -50.59
N PHE A 133 -0.90 8.57 -51.27
CA PHE A 133 -1.95 9.37 -50.64
C PHE A 133 -3.34 8.76 -50.87
N GLU A 134 -4.22 8.86 -49.87
CA GLU A 134 -5.65 8.53 -49.99
C GLU A 134 -6.55 9.59 -49.31
N THR A 135 -7.67 9.93 -49.95
CA THR A 135 -8.72 10.76 -49.34
C THR A 135 -9.47 9.94 -48.29
N VAL A 136 -9.53 10.42 -47.04
CA VAL A 136 -10.20 9.72 -45.92
C VAL A 136 -11.44 10.43 -45.38
N MET A 137 -11.62 11.70 -45.71
CA MET A 137 -12.80 12.49 -45.32
C MET A 137 -13.05 13.59 -46.37
N ASN A 138 -14.30 13.75 -46.81
CA ASN A 138 -14.72 14.91 -47.59
C ASN A 138 -15.28 15.98 -46.63
N ILE A 139 -14.89 17.25 -46.80
CA ILE A 139 -15.22 18.34 -45.88
C ILE A 139 -15.61 19.61 -46.66
N ASN A 140 -16.57 20.37 -46.13
CA ASN A 140 -17.10 21.58 -46.75
C ASN A 140 -16.74 22.86 -45.95
N SER A 141 -15.63 22.82 -45.20
CA SER A 141 -15.06 23.91 -44.41
C SER A 141 -13.64 23.48 -43.97
N SER A 142 -12.76 24.42 -43.64
CA SER A 142 -11.39 24.12 -43.21
C SER A 142 -11.34 23.48 -41.81
N CYS A 143 -10.45 22.50 -41.63
CA CYS A 143 -10.25 21.82 -40.35
C CYS A 143 -9.20 22.55 -39.51
N SER A 144 -9.63 23.43 -38.61
CA SER A 144 -8.70 24.21 -37.77
C SER A 144 -7.80 23.33 -36.88
N HIS A 145 -8.27 22.14 -36.50
CA HIS A 145 -7.47 21.09 -35.87
C HIS A 145 -8.04 19.71 -36.23
N LEU A 146 -7.17 18.78 -36.61
CA LEU A 146 -7.46 17.34 -36.78
C LEU A 146 -7.00 16.56 -35.54
N PHE A 147 -7.77 15.55 -35.13
CA PHE A 147 -7.39 14.66 -34.01
C PHE A 147 -7.88 13.24 -34.27
N ILE A 148 -7.10 12.21 -33.92
CA ILE A 148 -7.52 10.80 -34.02
C ILE A 148 -7.60 10.18 -32.63
N ASP A 149 -8.76 9.58 -32.30
CA ASP A 149 -8.97 8.90 -31.01
C ASP A 149 -8.45 7.46 -30.97
N ILE A 150 -8.48 6.85 -29.78
CA ILE A 150 -8.04 5.46 -29.53
C ILE A 150 -8.87 4.38 -30.26
N ASN A 151 -9.92 4.74 -31.00
CA ASN A 151 -10.77 3.86 -31.79
C ASN A 151 -10.61 4.06 -33.30
N ASP A 152 -9.64 4.87 -33.73
CA ASP A 152 -9.43 5.33 -35.10
C ASP A 152 -10.63 6.13 -35.67
N ASN A 153 -11.29 6.94 -34.84
CA ASN A 153 -12.14 8.03 -35.32
C ASN A 153 -11.30 9.28 -35.57
N LEU A 154 -11.35 9.82 -36.78
CA LEU A 154 -10.77 11.10 -37.16
C LEU A 154 -11.80 12.21 -36.92
N TYR A 155 -11.44 13.18 -36.08
CA TYR A 155 -12.22 14.37 -35.76
C TYR A 155 -11.66 15.59 -36.53
N CYS A 156 -12.54 16.50 -36.94
CA CYS A 156 -12.22 17.79 -37.57
C CYS A 156 -13.09 18.91 -36.97
N SER A 157 -12.47 20.01 -36.56
CA SER A 157 -13.15 21.26 -36.21
C SER A 157 -13.37 22.16 -37.43
N MET A 158 -14.62 22.21 -37.91
CA MET A 158 -15.03 23.07 -39.02
C MET A 158 -15.31 24.48 -38.51
N ILE A 159 -14.42 25.41 -38.83
CA ILE A 159 -14.45 26.75 -38.24
C ILE A 159 -15.65 27.59 -38.70
N GLU A 160 -15.93 27.64 -40.00
CA GLU A 160 -17.06 28.43 -40.54
C GLU A 160 -18.40 27.72 -40.36
N ASN A 161 -18.43 26.38 -40.38
CA ASN A 161 -19.65 25.61 -40.11
C ASN A 161 -19.92 25.44 -38.60
N HIS A 162 -19.13 26.11 -37.74
CA HIS A 162 -19.32 26.22 -36.29
C HIS A 162 -19.58 24.89 -35.56
N GLN A 163 -18.90 23.82 -35.98
CA GLN A 163 -19.13 22.46 -35.50
C GLN A 163 -17.86 21.61 -35.49
N VAL A 164 -17.91 20.49 -34.77
CA VAL A 164 -16.92 19.42 -34.84
C VAL A 164 -17.62 18.18 -35.39
N VAL A 165 -17.02 17.59 -36.43
CA VAL A 165 -17.46 16.33 -37.03
C VAL A 165 -16.41 15.25 -36.81
N LYS A 166 -16.82 13.98 -36.89
CA LYS A 166 -15.91 12.84 -36.99
C LYS A 166 -16.32 11.86 -38.07
N THR A 167 -15.36 11.07 -38.56
CA THR A 167 -15.63 9.82 -39.29
C THR A 167 -14.77 8.70 -38.72
N ASN A 168 -15.17 7.44 -38.93
CA ASN A 168 -14.39 6.30 -38.49
C ASN A 168 -13.52 5.79 -39.65
N LEU A 169 -12.20 5.75 -39.46
CA LEU A 169 -11.22 5.41 -40.51
C LEU A 169 -11.30 3.94 -40.98
N LYS A 170 -12.08 3.10 -40.31
CA LYS A 170 -12.36 1.71 -40.73
C LYS A 170 -13.63 1.59 -41.58
N ASN A 171 -14.41 2.67 -41.76
CA ASN A 171 -15.64 2.68 -42.53
C ASN A 171 -15.41 3.22 -43.96
N SER A 172 -15.45 2.34 -44.95
CA SER A 172 -15.28 2.70 -46.37
C SER A 172 -16.36 3.62 -46.95
N LEU A 173 -17.42 3.94 -46.20
CA LEU A 173 -18.48 4.87 -46.60
C LEU A 173 -18.21 6.33 -46.19
N MET A 174 -17.06 6.65 -45.58
CA MET A 174 -16.60 8.01 -45.21
C MET A 174 -17.67 8.89 -44.54
N THR A 175 -18.55 8.28 -43.75
CA THR A 175 -19.78 8.92 -43.27
C THR A 175 -19.45 9.93 -42.17
N LEU A 176 -19.84 11.19 -42.33
CA LEU A 176 -19.67 12.23 -41.31
C LEU A 176 -20.70 12.07 -40.18
N ILE A 177 -20.23 12.23 -38.95
CA ILE A 177 -21.03 12.22 -37.73
C ILE A 177 -20.77 13.53 -36.99
N TYR A 178 -21.82 14.33 -36.77
CA TYR A 178 -21.76 15.54 -35.94
C TYR A 178 -21.57 15.16 -34.47
N VAL A 179 -20.64 15.82 -33.77
CA VAL A 179 -20.33 15.52 -32.36
C VAL A 179 -20.31 16.74 -31.43
N ALA A 180 -20.14 17.95 -31.94
CA ALA A 180 -20.27 19.18 -31.16
C ALA A 180 -20.66 20.37 -32.04
N GLY A 181 -21.43 21.32 -31.51
CA GLY A 181 -22.03 22.40 -32.30
C GLY A 181 -23.27 21.95 -33.07
N THR A 182 -24.12 22.89 -33.49
CA THR A 182 -25.38 22.61 -34.21
C THR A 182 -25.34 23.05 -35.69
N GLY A 183 -24.16 23.35 -36.24
CA GLY A 183 -24.00 24.06 -37.51
C GLY A 183 -24.19 25.59 -37.37
N ASP A 184 -25.11 26.02 -36.50
CA ASP A 184 -25.41 27.44 -36.27
C ASP A 184 -24.41 28.14 -35.34
N LYS A 185 -24.15 29.42 -35.65
CA LYS A 185 -23.37 30.34 -34.81
C LYS A 185 -24.11 30.65 -33.53
N GLY A 186 -23.68 30.05 -32.42
CA GLY A 186 -24.42 30.17 -31.17
C GLY A 186 -23.54 30.18 -29.93
N SER A 187 -24.17 30.22 -28.76
CA SER A 187 -23.47 30.36 -27.48
C SER A 187 -24.07 29.53 -26.33
N ASN A 188 -25.06 28.70 -26.63
CA ASN A 188 -25.65 27.74 -25.70
C ASN A 188 -24.65 26.62 -25.35
N SER A 189 -25.07 25.65 -24.53
CA SER A 189 -24.26 24.47 -24.14
C SER A 189 -23.92 23.56 -25.33
N ASN A 190 -24.86 23.41 -26.28
CA ASN A 190 -24.73 22.58 -27.48
C ASN A 190 -24.18 23.33 -28.71
N GLN A 191 -24.00 24.65 -28.63
CA GLN A 191 -23.57 25.51 -29.73
C GLN A 191 -22.14 26.00 -29.59
N LEU A 192 -21.51 26.35 -30.71
CA LEU A 192 -20.15 26.88 -30.82
C LEU A 192 -20.17 28.12 -31.73
N ALA A 193 -19.07 28.87 -31.73
CA ALA A 193 -18.80 29.93 -32.70
C ALA A 193 -17.31 29.94 -33.05
N TYR A 194 -16.98 29.63 -34.30
CA TYR A 194 -15.60 29.47 -34.79
C TYR A 194 -14.76 28.48 -33.94
N PRO A 195 -15.15 27.19 -33.80
CA PRO A 195 -14.35 26.23 -33.07
C PRO A 195 -12.97 26.06 -33.72
N HIS A 196 -11.93 26.01 -32.89
CA HIS A 196 -10.54 25.91 -33.35
C HIS A 196 -9.90 24.60 -32.86
N GLY A 197 -8.98 24.65 -31.90
CA GLY A 197 -8.33 23.46 -31.36
C GLY A 197 -9.31 22.49 -30.70
N ILE A 198 -9.15 21.20 -30.99
CA ILE A 198 -9.83 20.10 -30.32
C ILE A 198 -8.83 19.16 -29.67
N PHE A 199 -9.29 18.41 -28.66
CA PHE A 199 -8.56 17.31 -28.03
C PHE A 199 -9.56 16.27 -27.56
N VAL A 200 -9.30 14.98 -27.83
CA VAL A 200 -10.14 13.87 -27.37
C VAL A 200 -9.34 13.03 -26.39
N ASP A 201 -9.88 12.80 -25.20
CA ASP A 201 -9.17 12.11 -24.14
C ASP A 201 -9.37 10.58 -24.16
N VAL A 202 -8.80 9.88 -23.18
CA VAL A 202 -8.89 8.41 -23.05
C VAL A 202 -10.29 7.88 -22.70
N ASN A 203 -11.19 8.74 -22.20
CA ASN A 203 -12.60 8.42 -22.00
C ASN A 203 -13.44 8.66 -23.28
N LEU A 204 -12.84 9.25 -24.32
CA LEU A 204 -13.50 9.80 -25.51
C LEU A 204 -14.29 11.10 -25.23
N ASP A 205 -13.99 11.79 -24.13
CA ASP A 205 -14.51 13.13 -23.83
C ASP A 205 -13.82 14.16 -24.74
N LEU A 206 -14.59 15.05 -25.39
CA LEU A 206 -14.14 16.01 -26.40
C LEU A 206 -14.05 17.43 -25.83
N TYR A 207 -12.84 17.98 -25.83
CA TYR A 207 -12.54 19.37 -25.47
C TYR A 207 -12.46 20.23 -26.73
N VAL A 208 -13.15 21.38 -26.75
CA VAL A 208 -13.24 22.28 -27.92
C VAL A 208 -12.92 23.72 -27.55
N ALA A 209 -12.01 24.36 -28.30
CA ALA A 209 -11.71 25.78 -28.21
C ALA A 209 -12.77 26.59 -28.96
N ASP A 210 -13.79 27.05 -28.23
CA ASP A 210 -14.91 27.84 -28.74
C ASP A 210 -14.48 29.32 -28.85
N ARG A 211 -13.64 29.59 -29.87
CA ARG A 211 -12.86 30.83 -30.05
C ARG A 211 -13.72 32.08 -30.06
N GLY A 212 -14.86 32.04 -30.76
CA GLY A 212 -15.81 33.16 -30.85
C GLY A 212 -16.51 33.47 -29.53
N ASN A 213 -16.87 32.44 -28.75
CA ASN A 213 -17.49 32.62 -27.43
C ASN A 213 -16.47 32.88 -26.30
N ARG A 214 -15.17 32.71 -26.56
CA ARG A 214 -14.05 32.93 -25.63
C ARG A 214 -14.08 31.96 -24.44
N ARG A 215 -14.29 30.69 -24.71
CA ARG A 215 -14.40 29.61 -23.71
C ARG A 215 -13.83 28.29 -24.22
N ILE A 216 -13.60 27.35 -23.30
CA ILE A 216 -13.37 25.95 -23.61
C ILE A 216 -14.61 25.15 -23.20
N GLN A 217 -15.15 24.38 -24.14
CA GLN A 217 -16.30 23.51 -23.96
C GLN A 217 -15.83 22.06 -23.82
N LEU A 218 -16.37 21.34 -22.83
CA LEU A 218 -16.19 19.89 -22.65
C LEU A 218 -17.50 19.17 -22.98
N PHE A 219 -17.53 18.44 -24.08
CA PHE A 219 -18.59 17.49 -24.45
C PHE A 219 -18.17 16.12 -23.93
N SER A 220 -18.92 15.55 -22.98
CA SER A 220 -18.67 14.17 -22.55
C SER A 220 -19.03 13.18 -23.66
N TYR A 221 -18.49 11.96 -23.60
CA TYR A 221 -18.76 10.95 -24.63
C TYR A 221 -20.27 10.72 -24.84
N GLU A 222 -20.69 10.77 -26.12
CA GLU A 222 -22.10 10.72 -26.60
C GLU A 222 -23.05 11.85 -26.14
N GLU A 223 -22.58 12.82 -25.33
CA GLU A 223 -23.38 13.97 -24.89
C GLU A 223 -23.35 15.15 -25.87
N THR A 224 -24.53 15.72 -26.16
CA THR A 224 -24.68 16.86 -27.08
C THR A 224 -24.58 18.23 -26.41
N ASN A 225 -24.54 18.28 -25.08
CA ASN A 225 -24.43 19.51 -24.29
C ASN A 225 -23.09 19.56 -23.57
N ALA A 226 -22.31 20.62 -23.81
CA ALA A 226 -21.03 20.80 -23.14
C ALA A 226 -21.08 21.68 -21.89
N ILE A 227 -20.21 21.33 -20.94
CA ILE A 227 -19.88 22.11 -19.75
C ILE A 227 -18.74 23.08 -20.06
N THR A 228 -18.88 24.34 -19.68
CA THR A 228 -17.80 25.34 -19.84
C THR A 228 -16.73 25.19 -18.75
N VAL A 229 -15.59 24.59 -19.11
CA VAL A 229 -14.49 24.28 -18.17
C VAL A 229 -13.55 25.47 -17.93
N ALA A 230 -13.37 26.35 -18.91
CA ALA A 230 -12.56 27.56 -18.78
C ALA A 230 -13.12 28.72 -19.62
N GLY A 231 -12.93 29.96 -19.16
CA GLY A 231 -13.33 31.16 -19.88
C GLY A 231 -14.78 31.59 -19.64
N LYS A 232 -15.33 32.34 -20.60
CA LYS A 232 -16.61 33.06 -20.43
C LYS A 232 -17.78 32.08 -20.25
N ARG A 233 -18.61 32.32 -19.23
CA ARG A 233 -19.73 31.46 -18.76
C ARG A 233 -19.33 30.15 -18.06
N SER A 234 -18.07 29.99 -17.62
CA SER A 234 -17.78 28.96 -16.61
C SER A 234 -18.56 29.23 -15.31
N TYR A 235 -18.99 28.17 -14.64
CA TYR A 235 -19.73 28.22 -13.37
C TYR A 235 -18.81 28.47 -12.16
N LYS A 236 -17.50 28.28 -12.34
CA LYS A 236 -16.45 28.73 -11.42
C LYS A 236 -15.82 30.02 -11.99
N LEU A 237 -15.29 30.88 -11.12
CA LEU A 237 -14.42 31.96 -11.58
C LEU A 237 -13.15 31.33 -12.17
N THR A 238 -12.92 31.56 -13.46
CA THR A 238 -11.74 31.07 -14.20
C THR A 238 -11.08 32.23 -14.96
N ILE A 239 -9.98 31.94 -15.66
CA ILE A 239 -9.23 32.93 -16.44
C ILE A 239 -10.05 33.48 -17.63
N SER A 240 -9.95 34.79 -17.87
CA SER A 240 -10.53 35.43 -19.05
C SER A 240 -9.72 35.10 -20.30
N LEU A 241 -10.36 34.52 -21.32
CA LEU A 241 -9.79 34.20 -22.63
C LEU A 241 -10.20 35.25 -23.67
N VAL A 242 -9.45 35.40 -24.77
CA VAL A 242 -9.85 36.25 -25.90
C VAL A 242 -9.98 35.47 -27.21
N PHE A 243 -8.97 34.68 -27.60
CA PHE A 243 -9.07 33.74 -28.73
C PHE A 243 -8.32 32.45 -28.36
N PRO A 244 -8.95 31.48 -27.69
CA PRO A 244 -8.37 30.16 -27.54
C PRO A 244 -8.24 29.48 -28.91
N THR A 245 -7.06 28.91 -29.21
CA THR A 245 -6.74 28.27 -30.50
C THR A 245 -6.18 26.86 -30.34
N GLY A 246 -5.31 26.61 -29.37
CA GLY A 246 -4.71 25.29 -29.09
C GLY A 246 -5.18 24.74 -27.74
N ILE A 247 -5.36 23.42 -27.66
CA ILE A 247 -5.68 22.67 -26.42
C ILE A 247 -4.77 21.45 -26.35
N THR A 248 -4.29 21.11 -25.15
CA THR A 248 -3.84 19.75 -24.80
C THR A 248 -4.09 19.45 -23.32
N LEU A 249 -4.11 18.17 -22.96
CA LEU A 249 -4.10 17.70 -21.58
C LEU A 249 -2.74 17.06 -21.23
N ASP A 250 -2.42 17.01 -19.93
CA ASP A 250 -1.41 16.11 -19.37
C ASP A 250 -2.03 14.78 -18.89
N VAL A 251 -1.20 13.86 -18.38
CA VAL A 251 -1.68 12.57 -17.84
C VAL A 251 -2.66 12.72 -16.66
N ASN A 252 -2.60 13.84 -15.92
CA ASN A 252 -3.48 14.13 -14.80
C ASN A 252 -4.78 14.87 -15.21
N LYS A 253 -5.00 15.09 -16.51
CA LYS A 253 -6.08 15.88 -17.12
C LYS A 253 -6.06 17.39 -16.82
N TYR A 254 -4.92 17.97 -16.42
CA TYR A 254 -4.79 19.43 -16.34
C TYR A 254 -4.85 20.06 -17.74
N LEU A 255 -5.67 21.10 -17.88
CA LEU A 255 -5.94 21.74 -19.17
C LEU A 255 -4.91 22.83 -19.53
N PHE A 256 -4.25 22.68 -20.67
CA PHE A 256 -3.36 23.67 -21.27
C PHE A 256 -4.05 24.33 -22.48
N ILE A 257 -3.92 25.65 -22.61
CA ILE A 257 -4.63 26.44 -23.64
C ILE A 257 -3.71 27.50 -24.25
N VAL A 258 -3.66 27.57 -25.59
CA VAL A 258 -3.06 28.71 -26.32
C VAL A 258 -4.13 29.79 -26.48
N ASP A 259 -3.93 30.98 -25.91
CA ASP A 259 -4.85 32.11 -25.95
C ASP A 259 -4.28 33.20 -26.87
N SER A 260 -4.37 32.93 -28.17
CA SER A 260 -3.65 33.58 -29.26
C SER A 260 -3.68 35.11 -29.22
N LYS A 261 -4.85 35.71 -28.97
CA LYS A 261 -5.00 37.18 -28.97
C LYS A 261 -4.61 37.88 -27.66
N ASN A 262 -4.39 37.10 -26.60
CA ASN A 262 -3.67 37.54 -25.40
C ASN A 262 -2.19 37.12 -25.43
N TYR A 263 -1.70 36.64 -26.58
CA TYR A 263 -0.27 36.44 -26.88
C TYR A 263 0.44 35.44 -25.96
N ARG A 264 -0.28 34.44 -25.45
CA ARG A 264 0.19 33.60 -24.34
C ARG A 264 -0.26 32.15 -24.41
N VAL A 265 0.44 31.29 -23.67
CA VAL A 265 -0.05 29.96 -23.26
C VAL A 265 -0.33 29.98 -21.77
N ILE A 266 -1.43 29.34 -21.37
CA ILE A 266 -1.90 29.22 -19.98
C ILE A 266 -2.09 27.73 -19.63
N GLY A 267 -2.05 27.41 -18.35
CA GLY A 267 -2.26 26.05 -17.85
C GLY A 267 -3.03 26.03 -16.53
N GLU A 268 -3.81 24.98 -16.34
CA GLU A 268 -4.49 24.65 -15.10
C GLU A 268 -3.50 24.10 -14.04
N GLY A 269 -3.84 24.25 -12.77
CA GLY A 269 -3.08 23.74 -11.65
C GLY A 269 -3.93 23.68 -10.37
N PRO A 270 -3.36 23.36 -9.20
CA PRO A 270 -4.12 23.12 -7.97
C PRO A 270 -4.73 24.41 -7.39
N TYR A 271 -4.25 25.58 -7.85
CA TYR A 271 -4.74 26.91 -7.51
C TYR A 271 -5.53 27.57 -8.67
N GLY A 272 -5.93 26.78 -9.68
CA GLY A 272 -6.62 27.26 -10.89
C GLY A 272 -5.67 27.60 -12.05
N PHE A 273 -6.18 28.34 -13.03
CA PHE A 273 -5.44 28.70 -14.24
C PHE A 273 -4.43 29.81 -14.01
N ARG A 274 -3.21 29.63 -14.52
CA ARG A 274 -2.15 30.65 -14.58
C ARG A 274 -1.57 30.80 -15.99
N CYS A 275 -0.92 31.92 -16.23
CA CYS A 275 -0.12 32.11 -17.44
C CYS A 275 1.24 31.43 -17.30
N LEU A 276 1.70 30.79 -18.39
CA LEU A 276 2.95 30.03 -18.43
C LEU A 276 4.02 30.79 -19.21
N VAL A 277 3.72 31.16 -20.47
CA VAL A 277 4.66 31.84 -21.40
C VAL A 277 3.93 32.87 -22.25
N GLY A 278 4.64 33.89 -22.75
CA GLY A 278 4.08 35.00 -23.54
C GLY A 278 3.31 36.06 -22.74
N CYS A 279 3.28 35.94 -21.41
CA CYS A 279 2.44 36.73 -20.49
C CYS A 279 2.70 38.26 -20.48
N TYR A 280 3.70 38.74 -21.23
CA TYR A 280 4.28 40.09 -21.11
C TYR A 280 4.24 40.91 -22.41
N GLY A 281 3.39 40.54 -23.38
CA GLY A 281 3.15 41.33 -24.60
C GLY A 281 3.60 40.65 -25.90
N SER A 282 3.43 41.36 -27.02
CA SER A 282 3.42 40.80 -28.38
C SER A 282 4.58 41.26 -29.26
N VAL A 283 5.83 41.17 -28.78
CA VAL A 283 7.04 41.51 -29.56
C VAL A 283 7.84 40.24 -29.85
N SER A 284 8.82 40.30 -30.74
CA SER A 284 9.61 39.13 -31.18
C SER A 284 10.71 38.69 -30.19
N GLN A 285 10.64 39.09 -28.92
CA GLN A 285 11.58 38.64 -27.89
C GLN A 285 11.42 37.13 -27.60
N THR A 286 12.45 36.50 -27.03
CA THR A 286 12.47 35.07 -26.68
C THR A 286 11.46 34.67 -25.61
N ASN A 287 10.92 35.65 -24.88
CA ASN A 287 9.93 35.46 -23.81
C ASN A 287 8.51 35.91 -24.17
N GLN A 288 8.30 36.27 -25.42
CA GLN A 288 7.04 36.78 -25.97
C GLN A 288 6.61 35.97 -27.18
N LEU A 289 5.30 36.00 -27.45
CA LEU A 289 4.65 35.33 -28.56
C LEU A 289 3.78 36.38 -29.30
N ASN A 290 3.50 36.15 -30.57
CA ASN A 290 2.66 37.03 -31.39
C ASN A 290 1.72 36.17 -32.24
N GLY A 291 0.44 36.16 -31.86
CA GLY A 291 -0.56 35.24 -32.41
C GLY A 291 -0.15 33.77 -32.33
N PRO A 292 0.26 33.23 -31.17
CA PRO A 292 0.58 31.80 -31.07
C PRO A 292 -0.67 30.98 -31.42
N ASN A 293 -0.52 29.92 -32.20
CA ASN A 293 -1.67 29.18 -32.75
C ASN A 293 -1.82 27.78 -32.16
N ALA A 294 -0.77 26.96 -32.24
CA ALA A 294 -0.73 25.57 -31.80
C ALA A 294 0.43 25.33 -30.82
N MET A 295 0.35 24.22 -30.07
CA MET A 295 1.40 23.77 -29.15
C MET A 295 1.43 22.24 -29.07
N SER A 296 2.58 21.68 -28.72
CA SER A 296 2.76 20.27 -28.42
C SER A 296 3.93 20.06 -27.43
N PHE A 297 4.00 18.89 -26.80
CA PHE A 297 5.04 18.54 -25.82
C PHE A 297 6.00 17.47 -26.35
N ASP A 298 7.26 17.49 -25.93
CA ASP A 298 8.12 16.29 -25.98
C ASP A 298 7.92 15.41 -24.74
N THR A 299 8.41 14.17 -24.75
CA THR A 299 8.28 13.22 -23.61
C THR A 299 8.93 13.73 -22.31
N PHE A 300 9.84 14.71 -22.39
CA PHE A 300 10.46 15.36 -21.24
C PHE A 300 9.61 16.52 -20.67
N GLY A 301 8.49 16.87 -21.31
CA GLY A 301 7.60 17.95 -20.88
C GLY A 301 7.99 19.34 -21.38
N ASN A 302 8.95 19.48 -22.30
CA ASN A 302 9.24 20.77 -22.92
C ASN A 302 8.12 21.14 -23.90
N MET A 303 7.73 22.41 -23.90
CA MET A 303 6.59 22.91 -24.67
C MET A 303 7.07 23.59 -25.96
N PHE A 304 6.66 23.08 -27.11
CA PHE A 304 6.88 23.72 -28.39
C PHE A 304 5.63 24.50 -28.77
N VAL A 305 5.77 25.80 -29.04
CA VAL A 305 4.66 26.69 -29.41
C VAL A 305 4.92 27.26 -30.80
N VAL A 306 3.91 27.19 -31.66
CA VAL A 306 3.94 27.82 -32.99
C VAL A 306 3.61 29.30 -32.82
N ASP A 307 4.57 30.17 -33.12
CA ASP A 307 4.55 31.60 -32.88
C ASP A 307 4.29 32.34 -34.19
N SER A 308 3.05 32.21 -34.69
CA SER A 308 2.72 32.35 -36.11
C SER A 308 3.00 33.73 -36.71
N TYR A 309 2.74 34.83 -36.02
CA TYR A 309 3.05 36.18 -36.54
C TYR A 309 4.52 36.60 -36.35
N ASN A 310 5.31 35.82 -35.62
CA ASN A 310 6.78 35.94 -35.58
C ASN A 310 7.48 34.94 -36.53
N ASN A 311 6.72 34.20 -37.36
CA ASN A 311 7.23 33.23 -38.35
C ASN A 311 8.23 32.22 -37.77
N ARG A 312 7.97 31.68 -36.58
CA ARG A 312 8.89 30.76 -35.88
C ARG A 312 8.15 29.72 -35.03
N ILE A 313 8.88 28.69 -34.63
CA ILE A 313 8.46 27.74 -33.59
C ILE A 313 9.43 27.88 -32.41
N GLN A 314 8.89 28.08 -31.21
CA GLN A 314 9.65 28.31 -29.99
C GLN A 314 9.56 27.10 -29.06
N LYS A 315 10.72 26.52 -28.71
CA LYS A 315 10.85 25.50 -27.65
C LYS A 315 11.06 26.22 -26.32
N PHE A 316 10.02 26.27 -25.50
CA PHE A 316 10.12 26.60 -24.08
C PHE A 316 10.52 25.32 -23.35
N SER A 317 11.76 25.25 -22.89
CA SER A 317 12.20 24.11 -22.06
C SER A 317 11.46 24.14 -20.72
N ILE A 318 11.18 22.98 -20.12
CA ILE A 318 10.53 22.96 -18.81
C ILE A 318 11.48 23.57 -17.75
N GLU A 319 11.01 24.62 -17.05
CA GLU A 319 11.65 25.05 -15.81
C GLU A 319 11.22 24.01 -14.78
N ASN A 320 12.19 23.35 -14.16
CA ASN A 320 11.91 22.46 -13.03
C ASN A 320 11.49 23.31 -11.82
N SER A 321 10.20 23.67 -11.80
CA SER A 321 9.60 24.78 -11.07
C SER A 321 10.18 25.05 -9.70
N CYS A 322 10.60 26.29 -9.45
CA CYS A 322 11.47 26.65 -8.33
C CYS A 322 10.78 26.69 -6.95
N ASP A 323 10.56 25.53 -6.32
CA ASP A 323 11.11 25.33 -4.97
C ASP A 323 12.65 25.45 -5.00
N LEU A 324 13.31 25.56 -3.84
CA LEU A 324 14.76 25.81 -3.70
C LEU A 324 15.65 24.89 -4.56
N PRO A 325 16.84 25.33 -5.03
CA PRO A 325 17.64 24.59 -6.01
C PRO A 325 18.27 23.28 -5.49
N PHE A 326 18.09 22.97 -4.21
CA PHE A 326 18.48 21.74 -3.54
C PHE A 326 17.27 21.09 -2.88
N ASN A 327 17.33 19.78 -2.61
CA ASN A 327 16.23 19.11 -1.92
C ASN A 327 16.15 19.55 -0.45
N GLN A 328 15.03 20.19 -0.11
CA GLN A 328 14.47 20.12 1.23
C GLN A 328 13.39 19.01 1.23
N PRO A 329 13.72 17.77 1.63
CA PRO A 329 12.70 16.75 1.87
C PRO A 329 11.78 17.16 3.03
N LYS A 330 10.51 16.73 2.99
CA LYS A 330 9.52 17.02 4.03
C LYS A 330 9.70 16.12 5.27
N LEU A 331 10.79 16.32 6.00
CA LEU A 331 11.21 15.54 7.18
C LEU A 331 10.54 16.04 8.48
N CYS A 332 10.64 15.26 9.56
CA CYS A 332 9.73 15.40 10.71
C CYS A 332 10.45 15.14 12.04
N SER A 333 9.80 15.45 13.16
CA SER A 333 10.33 15.28 14.53
C SER A 333 10.82 13.87 14.90
N LYS A 334 10.42 12.79 14.21
CA LYS A 334 10.99 11.44 14.41
C LYS A 334 11.64 10.77 13.19
N SER A 335 12.02 11.51 12.14
CA SER A 335 12.73 10.95 10.97
C SER A 335 13.88 10.00 11.37
N VAL A 336 13.86 8.79 10.82
CA VAL A 336 14.90 7.76 10.99
C VAL A 336 15.50 7.40 9.64
N TRP A 337 16.82 7.19 9.63
CA TRP A 337 17.58 6.64 8.53
C TRP A 337 18.20 5.30 8.93
N ASN A 338 18.39 4.41 7.96
CA ASN A 338 19.14 3.17 8.10
C ASN A 338 20.58 3.50 8.52
N ARG A 339 20.97 3.08 9.73
CA ARG A 339 22.31 3.38 10.30
C ARG A 339 23.45 2.67 9.57
N ASN A 340 23.17 1.62 8.82
CA ASN A 340 24.17 0.89 8.02
C ASN A 340 24.27 1.54 6.63
N GLY A 341 24.90 2.72 6.58
CA GLY A 341 25.07 3.50 5.35
C GLY A 341 25.78 2.73 4.24
N LYS A 342 25.37 2.96 2.99
CA LYS A 342 26.00 2.41 1.79
C LYS A 342 27.04 3.40 1.28
N THR A 343 28.23 2.94 0.91
CA THR A 343 29.19 3.83 0.23
C THR A 343 28.66 4.11 -1.18
N PHE A 344 28.48 5.38 -1.51
CA PHE A 344 27.97 5.86 -2.81
C PHE A 344 29.11 6.11 -3.79
N ALA A 345 30.17 6.78 -3.34
CA ALA A 345 31.40 7.00 -4.09
C ALA A 345 32.61 6.87 -3.14
N ASP A 346 33.72 6.34 -3.65
CA ASP A 346 34.95 6.07 -2.89
C ASP A 346 36.11 7.00 -3.30
N GLN A 347 37.27 6.79 -2.66
CA GLN A 347 38.49 7.59 -2.85
C GLN A 347 38.97 7.64 -4.30
N LEU A 348 38.76 6.60 -5.12
CA LEU A 348 39.19 6.60 -6.52
C LEU A 348 38.44 7.67 -7.33
N ILE A 349 37.19 7.88 -6.95
CA ILE A 349 36.25 8.82 -7.58
C ILE A 349 36.41 10.21 -6.96
N VAL A 350 36.17 10.36 -5.65
CA VAL A 350 36.12 11.68 -4.98
C VAL A 350 37.47 12.22 -4.51
N GLY A 351 38.53 11.41 -4.55
CA GLY A 351 39.89 11.80 -4.18
C GLY A 351 40.12 11.85 -2.66
N LEU A 352 41.31 12.31 -2.27
CA LEU A 352 41.68 12.49 -0.87
C LEU A 352 40.95 13.68 -0.21
N ASN A 353 40.37 13.44 0.98
CA ASN A 353 39.68 14.44 1.81
C ASN A 353 38.64 15.28 1.02
N PRO A 354 37.61 14.65 0.43
CA PRO A 354 36.48 15.37 -0.19
C PRO A 354 35.82 16.26 0.86
N TYR A 355 35.32 17.44 0.47
CA TYR A 355 34.84 18.43 1.44
C TYR A 355 33.34 18.74 1.32
N SER A 356 32.86 19.11 0.13
CA SER A 356 31.47 19.53 -0.10
C SER A 356 30.67 18.55 -0.96
N ILE A 357 29.37 18.44 -0.68
CA ILE A 357 28.36 17.83 -1.56
C ILE A 357 27.18 18.80 -1.72
N PHE A 358 26.60 18.82 -2.91
CA PHE A 358 25.32 19.47 -3.20
C PHE A 358 24.44 18.46 -3.96
N ILE A 359 23.13 18.50 -3.78
CA ILE A 359 22.19 17.65 -4.52
C ILE A 359 21.04 18.53 -4.97
N ASP A 360 20.84 18.61 -6.28
CA ASP A 360 19.78 19.41 -6.87
C ASP A 360 18.40 18.73 -6.75
N LYS A 361 17.37 19.46 -7.18
CA LYS A 361 15.96 19.03 -7.15
C LYS A 361 15.65 17.81 -8.02
N GLN A 362 16.47 17.59 -9.03
CA GLN A 362 16.39 16.49 -9.98
C GLN A 362 17.07 15.22 -9.41
N ASN A 363 17.69 15.33 -8.23
CA ASN A 363 18.57 14.38 -7.59
C ASN A 363 19.92 14.20 -8.29
N SER A 364 20.33 15.16 -9.13
CA SER A 364 21.71 15.22 -9.61
C SER A 364 22.63 15.63 -8.46
N ILE A 365 23.69 14.85 -8.26
CA ILE A 365 24.63 15.00 -7.16
C ILE A 365 25.87 15.72 -7.69
N TYR A 366 26.39 16.67 -6.92
CA TYR A 366 27.58 17.46 -7.24
C TYR A 366 28.59 17.36 -6.10
N SER A 367 29.87 17.13 -6.42
CA SER A 367 30.97 17.18 -5.44
C SER A 367 32.28 17.61 -6.11
N ILE A 368 33.30 17.95 -5.33
CA ILE A 368 34.61 18.39 -5.83
C ILE A 368 35.68 17.36 -5.45
N ASN A 369 36.36 16.82 -6.47
CA ASN A 369 37.64 16.14 -6.28
C ASN A 369 38.75 17.20 -6.28
N ARG A 370 39.20 17.57 -5.08
CA ARG A 370 40.18 18.63 -4.83
C ARG A 370 41.59 18.29 -5.33
N GLU A 371 41.91 17.00 -5.39
CA GLU A 371 43.21 16.46 -5.83
C GLU A 371 43.36 16.54 -7.36
N LYS A 372 42.27 16.26 -8.09
CA LYS A 372 42.22 16.30 -9.57
C LYS A 372 41.73 17.64 -10.13
N LYS A 373 41.39 18.61 -9.27
CA LYS A 373 40.70 19.87 -9.62
C LYS A 373 39.43 19.67 -10.47
N HIS A 374 38.60 18.68 -10.11
CA HIS A 374 37.43 18.29 -10.90
C HIS A 374 36.12 18.51 -10.15
N ILE A 375 35.11 19.09 -10.83
CA ILE A 375 33.70 18.89 -10.46
C ILE A 375 33.29 17.48 -10.90
N LEU A 376 32.63 16.76 -10.02
CA LEU A 376 31.99 15.48 -10.29
C LEU A 376 30.46 15.68 -10.26
N LEU A 377 29.79 15.23 -11.30
CA LEU A 377 28.33 15.23 -11.43
C LEU A 377 27.84 13.79 -11.62
N TRP A 378 26.75 13.42 -10.95
CA TRP A 378 25.99 12.19 -11.17
C TRP A 378 24.53 12.55 -11.41
N ASN A 379 23.92 12.07 -12.51
CA ASN A 379 22.49 12.33 -12.82
C ASN A 379 21.56 11.22 -12.32
N GLU A 380 22.11 10.10 -11.87
CA GLU A 380 21.39 8.87 -11.51
C GLU A 380 22.08 8.19 -10.31
N ASN A 381 21.46 7.16 -9.72
CA ASN A 381 22.03 6.40 -8.58
C ASN A 381 23.19 5.46 -8.99
N HIS A 382 23.99 5.84 -9.98
CA HIS A 382 25.20 5.14 -10.39
C HIS A 382 26.42 5.60 -9.58
N ILE A 383 27.41 4.71 -9.44
CA ILE A 383 28.63 4.96 -8.64
C ILE A 383 29.60 5.88 -9.40
N ILE A 384 29.65 5.74 -10.73
CA ILE A 384 30.54 6.51 -11.61
C ILE A 384 29.87 7.86 -11.96
N PRO A 385 30.60 9.01 -11.92
CA PRO A 385 30.08 10.30 -12.37
C PRO A 385 29.60 10.26 -13.83
N SER A 386 28.41 10.81 -14.09
CA SER A 386 27.86 11.03 -15.44
C SER A 386 28.63 12.10 -16.20
N LYS A 387 29.23 13.07 -15.50
CA LYS A 387 30.07 14.11 -16.08
C LYS A 387 31.19 14.51 -15.12
N ILE A 388 32.37 14.74 -15.67
CA ILE A 388 33.54 15.25 -14.97
C ILE A 388 33.93 16.56 -15.65
N ILE A 389 34.15 17.61 -14.87
CA ILE A 389 34.47 18.96 -15.37
C ILE A 389 35.78 19.40 -14.75
N SER A 390 36.83 19.49 -15.55
CA SER A 390 38.13 20.03 -15.13
C SER A 390 38.05 21.56 -15.03
N ILE A 391 38.48 22.10 -13.90
CA ILE A 391 38.40 23.53 -13.57
C ILE A 391 39.69 23.95 -12.86
N ASP A 392 40.15 25.19 -13.04
CA ASP A 392 41.36 25.67 -12.33
C ASP A 392 41.03 26.28 -10.97
N VAL A 393 40.40 25.47 -10.11
CA VAL A 393 40.17 25.82 -8.70
C VAL A 393 41.13 25.06 -7.81
N ASP A 394 41.67 25.76 -6.82
CA ASP A 394 42.69 25.23 -5.92
C ASP A 394 42.21 25.25 -4.48
N ASN A 395 42.29 24.09 -3.82
CA ASN A 395 41.90 23.87 -2.43
C ASN A 395 40.44 24.23 -2.06
N SER A 396 39.51 24.17 -3.02
CA SER A 396 38.08 24.51 -2.81
C SER A 396 37.44 23.87 -1.58
N SER A 397 36.75 24.69 -0.79
CA SER A 397 36.02 24.28 0.42
C SER A 397 34.50 24.27 0.26
N SER A 398 33.93 24.79 -0.83
CA SER A 398 32.48 24.78 -1.03
C SER A 398 32.04 24.83 -2.50
N LEU A 399 30.80 24.37 -2.73
CA LEU A 399 30.10 24.35 -4.01
C LEU A 399 28.60 24.60 -3.76
N PHE A 400 27.96 25.39 -4.62
CA PHE A 400 26.51 25.58 -4.66
C PHE A 400 26.04 25.58 -6.11
N VAL A 401 24.79 25.16 -6.38
CA VAL A 401 24.19 25.23 -7.74
C VAL A 401 22.92 26.08 -7.66
N SER A 402 22.74 27.03 -8.60
CA SER A 402 21.52 27.85 -8.68
C SER A 402 20.35 27.09 -9.30
N SER A 403 19.14 27.68 -9.24
CA SER A 403 17.95 27.17 -9.94
C SER A 403 18.18 27.00 -11.43
N ASP A 404 19.06 27.83 -11.98
CA ASP A 404 19.35 27.96 -13.41
C ASP A 404 20.45 26.96 -13.83
N CYS A 405 20.75 25.99 -12.95
CA CYS A 405 21.78 24.96 -13.09
C CYS A 405 23.22 25.51 -13.21
N GLU A 406 23.48 26.72 -12.70
CA GLU A 406 24.80 27.34 -12.73
C GLU A 406 25.59 26.97 -11.46
N ILE A 407 26.84 26.51 -11.61
CA ILE A 407 27.66 26.06 -10.48
C ILE A 407 28.55 27.20 -9.97
N PHE A 408 28.51 27.46 -8.67
CA PHE A 408 29.32 28.44 -7.96
C PHE A 408 30.29 27.71 -7.02
N ILE A 409 31.58 28.07 -7.07
CA ILE A 409 32.68 27.33 -6.41
C ILE A 409 33.65 28.29 -5.75
N ASP A 410 34.08 27.96 -4.52
CA ASP A 410 35.20 28.59 -3.84
C ASP A 410 36.53 28.24 -4.53
N ASN A 411 37.27 29.21 -5.07
CA ASN A 411 38.66 29.03 -5.46
C ASN A 411 39.57 29.46 -4.29
N GLY A 412 39.69 28.56 -3.31
CA GLY A 412 40.16 28.86 -1.95
C GLY A 412 41.62 29.32 -1.81
N MET A 413 42.50 29.04 -2.78
CA MET A 413 43.83 29.68 -2.83
C MET A 413 43.82 31.10 -3.43
N ASN A 414 42.90 31.37 -4.37
CA ASN A 414 42.78 32.64 -5.07
C ASN A 414 41.81 33.62 -4.41
N ASN A 415 41.21 33.26 -3.26
CA ASN A 415 40.24 34.03 -2.50
C ASN A 415 39.13 34.65 -3.37
N ARG A 416 38.54 33.85 -4.26
CA ARG A 416 37.45 34.29 -5.14
C ARG A 416 36.41 33.19 -5.33
N VAL A 417 35.15 33.59 -5.51
CA VAL A 417 34.09 32.68 -5.95
C VAL A 417 34.01 32.72 -7.47
N GLU A 418 33.99 31.55 -8.08
CA GLU A 418 33.87 31.37 -9.52
C GLU A 418 32.52 30.77 -9.89
N LYS A 419 31.92 31.30 -10.96
CA LYS A 419 30.72 30.78 -11.61
C LYS A 419 31.12 30.05 -12.88
N TRP A 420 30.72 28.79 -13.01
CA TRP A 420 30.95 27.97 -14.19
C TRP A 420 29.88 28.23 -15.26
N ILE A 421 30.30 28.61 -16.48
CA ILE A 421 29.39 28.82 -17.61
C ILE A 421 29.49 27.62 -18.56
N PHE A 422 28.53 26.69 -18.44
CA PHE A 422 28.47 25.48 -19.26
C PHE A 422 28.60 25.74 -20.77
N ASN A 423 27.88 26.72 -21.30
CA ASN A 423 27.86 27.03 -22.74
C ASN A 423 29.18 27.60 -23.28
N LYS A 424 30.13 27.96 -22.40
CA LYS A 424 31.46 28.47 -22.76
C LYS A 424 32.59 27.57 -22.27
N ASN A 425 32.31 26.60 -21.42
CA ASN A 425 33.28 25.75 -20.73
C ASN A 425 34.41 26.55 -20.06
N VAL A 426 34.03 27.65 -19.40
CA VAL A 426 34.92 28.64 -18.76
C VAL A 426 34.30 29.05 -17.42
N SER A 427 35.14 29.23 -16.40
CA SER A 427 34.76 29.89 -15.16
C SER A 427 34.98 31.41 -15.25
N ILE A 428 34.10 32.17 -14.60
CA ILE A 428 34.27 33.61 -14.40
C ILE A 428 34.31 33.92 -12.90
N ASN A 429 35.17 34.85 -12.49
CA ASN A 429 35.12 35.41 -11.13
C ASN A 429 33.78 36.15 -10.95
N VAL A 430 33.06 35.85 -9.86
CA VAL A 430 31.79 36.50 -9.49
C VAL A 430 31.77 37.04 -8.07
N MET A 431 32.84 36.89 -7.28
CA MET A 431 33.02 37.58 -6.00
C MET A 431 34.50 37.51 -5.62
N SER A 432 35.15 38.65 -5.33
CA SER A 432 36.52 38.66 -4.81
C SER A 432 36.49 38.87 -3.30
N VAL A 433 36.97 37.91 -2.53
CA VAL A 433 36.94 37.89 -1.06
C VAL A 433 38.36 37.97 -0.49
N PHE A 434 38.49 38.09 0.83
CA PHE A 434 39.80 38.11 1.49
C PHE A 434 40.27 36.73 2.01
N SER A 435 39.37 35.73 2.05
CA SER A 435 39.71 34.34 2.33
C SER A 435 38.67 33.37 1.77
N SER A 436 39.10 32.18 1.37
CA SER A 436 38.28 31.01 0.99
C SER A 436 36.90 30.91 1.68
N CYS A 437 35.86 30.72 0.87
CA CYS A 437 34.48 30.53 1.32
C CYS A 437 34.27 29.07 1.76
N PHE A 438 34.10 28.84 3.06
CA PHE A 438 33.85 27.48 3.60
C PHE A 438 32.39 27.03 3.49
N GLY A 439 31.51 27.95 3.12
CA GLY A 439 30.15 27.71 2.65
C GLY A 439 29.78 28.77 1.62
N LEU A 440 28.98 28.36 0.64
CA LEU A 440 28.36 29.22 -0.37
C LEU A 440 26.86 28.93 -0.40
N PHE A 441 26.07 29.97 -0.57
CA PHE A 441 24.61 29.87 -0.67
C PHE A 441 24.07 30.95 -1.60
N ILE A 442 23.01 30.65 -2.36
CA ILE A 442 22.25 31.66 -3.11
C ILE A 442 20.79 31.63 -2.63
N ASP A 443 20.27 32.79 -2.23
CA ASP A 443 18.89 32.93 -1.74
C ASP A 443 17.86 33.05 -2.88
N ARG A 444 16.56 33.07 -2.52
CA ARG A 444 15.45 33.21 -3.49
C ARG A 444 15.43 34.55 -4.23
N GLU A 445 16.19 35.54 -3.77
CA GLU A 445 16.31 36.87 -4.38
C GLU A 445 17.57 36.96 -5.26
N ASN A 446 18.27 35.83 -5.44
CA ASN A 446 19.48 35.63 -6.23
C ASN A 446 20.71 36.41 -5.72
N TYR A 447 20.82 36.62 -4.41
CA TYR A 447 22.07 37.10 -3.81
C TYR A 447 22.99 35.94 -3.44
N LEU A 448 24.30 36.11 -3.67
CA LEU A 448 25.33 35.13 -3.32
C LEU A 448 25.96 35.45 -1.98
N TYR A 449 26.05 34.46 -1.10
CA TYR A 449 26.63 34.56 0.23
C TYR A 449 27.87 33.68 0.37
N CYS A 450 28.85 34.16 1.15
CA CYS A 450 30.11 33.47 1.44
C CYS A 450 30.47 33.60 2.91
N SER A 451 30.81 32.49 3.57
CA SER A 451 31.40 32.46 4.92
C SER A 451 32.92 32.45 4.85
N MET A 452 33.52 33.57 5.27
CA MET A 452 34.95 33.81 5.20
C MET A 452 35.61 33.35 6.50
N SER A 453 35.89 32.04 6.62
CA SER A 453 36.38 31.41 7.87
C SER A 453 37.54 32.18 8.53
N LYS A 454 38.59 32.54 7.78
CA LYS A 454 39.76 33.28 8.30
C LYS A 454 39.52 34.78 8.59
N HIS A 455 38.36 35.32 8.22
CA HIS A 455 37.97 36.71 8.45
C HIS A 455 36.69 36.83 9.29
N HIS A 456 36.28 35.75 9.97
CA HIS A 456 35.30 35.84 11.07
C HIS A 456 33.96 36.51 10.70
N GLN A 457 33.55 36.42 9.43
CA GLN A 457 32.37 37.09 8.90
C GLN A 457 31.67 36.29 7.78
N VAL A 458 30.41 36.63 7.53
CA VAL A 458 29.62 36.21 6.36
C VAL A 458 29.29 37.44 5.54
N VAL A 459 29.55 37.35 4.22
CA VAL A 459 29.38 38.44 3.26
C VAL A 459 28.33 38.10 2.21
N LYS A 460 27.67 39.11 1.66
CA LYS A 460 26.61 39.03 0.64
C LYS A 460 26.98 39.89 -0.57
N ARG A 461 26.77 39.36 -1.77
CA ARG A 461 26.85 40.08 -3.04
C ARG A 461 25.50 40.09 -3.75
N ASP A 462 25.19 41.23 -4.37
CA ASP A 462 24.18 41.37 -5.43
C ASP A 462 24.81 41.16 -6.83
N PHE A 463 24.09 40.48 -7.72
CA PHE A 463 24.46 40.36 -9.14
C PHE A 463 23.90 41.49 -10.00
N GLN A 464 22.97 42.31 -9.48
CA GLN A 464 22.49 43.54 -10.12
C GLN A 464 23.49 44.69 -9.96
N ASP A 465 24.37 44.65 -8.94
CA ASP A 465 25.47 45.60 -8.82
C ASP A 465 26.61 45.26 -9.80
N SER A 466 26.91 46.24 -10.64
CA SER A 466 28.05 46.24 -11.57
C SER A 466 29.42 46.13 -10.88
N VAL A 467 29.52 46.54 -9.62
CA VAL A 467 30.76 46.46 -8.84
C VAL A 467 30.98 45.03 -8.35
N MET A 468 32.20 44.52 -8.48
CA MET A 468 32.61 43.16 -8.07
C MET A 468 32.68 42.93 -6.54
N GLY A 469 32.03 43.80 -5.76
CA GLY A 469 32.12 43.85 -4.30
C GLY A 469 31.14 42.93 -3.58
N TRP A 470 31.16 43.07 -2.25
CA TRP A 470 30.25 42.42 -1.30
C TRP A 470 30.10 43.33 -0.09
N ASN A 471 29.01 43.14 0.66
CA ASN A 471 28.80 43.79 1.95
C ASN A 471 28.85 42.72 3.05
N ALA A 472 29.46 43.06 4.20
CA ALA A 472 29.40 42.20 5.38
C ALA A 472 27.96 42.19 5.94
N VAL A 473 27.47 41.03 6.38
CA VAL A 473 26.12 40.85 6.92
C VAL A 473 26.14 40.32 8.36
N ILE A 474 27.12 39.47 8.70
CA ILE A 474 27.27 38.86 10.03
C ILE A 474 28.75 38.79 10.38
N GLY A 475 29.12 39.08 11.63
CA GLY A 475 30.51 39.14 12.07
C GLY A 475 31.16 40.51 11.81
N THR A 476 32.01 40.97 12.72
CA THR A 476 32.70 42.28 12.60
C THR A 476 34.03 42.23 11.86
N GLY A 477 34.40 41.09 11.26
CA GLY A 477 35.75 40.82 10.74
C GLY A 477 36.73 40.30 11.79
N ASP A 478 36.47 40.56 13.08
CA ASP A 478 37.30 40.10 14.19
C ASP A 478 36.87 38.72 14.71
N LYS A 479 37.86 37.93 15.15
CA LYS A 479 37.64 36.76 16.00
C LYS A 479 36.94 37.16 17.30
N GLY A 480 35.82 36.51 17.63
CA GLY A 480 35.16 36.70 18.93
C GLY A 480 34.00 35.75 19.19
N SER A 481 33.61 35.67 20.47
CA SER A 481 32.56 34.78 20.99
C SER A 481 31.27 35.50 21.40
N THR A 482 31.19 36.81 21.21
CA THR A 482 29.95 37.60 21.37
C THR A 482 28.96 37.31 20.24
N LEU A 483 27.71 37.79 20.33
CA LEU A 483 26.64 37.53 19.35
C LEU A 483 26.78 38.32 18.03
N ASP A 484 27.68 39.29 18.00
CA ASP A 484 28.08 40.09 16.84
C ASP A 484 29.36 39.56 16.15
N LYS A 485 30.06 38.58 16.76
CA LYS A 485 31.36 38.07 16.29
C LYS A 485 31.33 36.55 16.06
N LEU A 486 32.24 36.10 15.19
CA LEU A 486 32.40 34.70 14.79
C LEU A 486 33.84 34.22 15.03
N ASP A 487 34.04 32.91 15.01
CA ASP A 487 35.33 32.25 15.03
C ASP A 487 35.33 31.11 14.00
N HIS A 488 36.03 31.28 12.89
CA HIS A 488 36.07 30.31 11.79
C HIS A 488 34.68 29.86 11.29
N PRO A 489 33.82 30.78 10.78
CA PRO A 489 32.54 30.40 10.20
C PRO A 489 32.71 29.49 8.97
N HIS A 490 32.10 28.31 9.01
CA HIS A 490 32.13 27.28 7.97
C HIS A 490 30.80 27.23 7.19
N GLY A 491 29.98 26.19 7.34
CA GLY A 491 28.73 26.08 6.59
C GLY A 491 27.75 27.24 6.84
N ILE A 492 27.07 27.66 5.79
CA ILE A 492 25.98 28.64 5.83
C ILE A 492 24.72 28.08 5.19
N PHE A 493 23.57 28.53 5.68
CA PHE A 493 22.26 28.18 5.13
C PHE A 493 21.31 29.37 5.28
N ILE A 494 20.42 29.58 4.31
CA ILE A 494 19.43 30.66 4.35
C ILE A 494 18.05 30.08 4.04
N ASP A 495 17.06 30.40 4.86
CA ASP A 495 15.72 29.83 4.74
C ASP A 495 14.75 30.72 3.94
N THR A 496 13.47 30.32 3.89
CA THR A 496 12.41 31.02 3.16
C THR A 496 11.94 32.31 3.84
N GLU A 497 12.40 32.65 5.04
CA GLU A 497 12.19 33.94 5.70
C GLU A 497 13.43 34.86 5.54
N LEU A 498 14.45 34.40 4.82
CA LEU A 498 15.77 35.04 4.65
C LEU A 498 16.58 35.14 5.96
N ASP A 499 16.26 34.33 6.96
CA ASP A 499 17.09 34.17 8.14
C ASP A 499 18.36 33.39 7.77
N ILE A 500 19.51 33.83 8.29
CA ILE A 500 20.83 33.30 7.92
C ILE A 500 21.40 32.50 9.09
N TYR A 501 21.71 31.23 8.84
CA TYR A 501 22.26 30.28 9.80
C TYR A 501 23.75 30.03 9.48
N VAL A 502 24.61 30.10 10.50
CA VAL A 502 26.07 30.05 10.35
C VAL A 502 26.67 29.03 11.31
N ALA A 503 27.50 28.11 10.78
CA ALA A 503 28.26 27.14 11.57
C ALA A 503 29.56 27.79 12.06
N ASP A 504 29.59 28.17 13.33
CA ASP A 504 30.63 29.00 13.93
C ASP A 504 31.68 28.07 14.59
N CYS A 505 32.51 27.43 13.75
CA CYS A 505 33.28 26.24 14.10
C CYS A 505 34.25 26.44 15.28
N GLY A 506 34.98 27.55 15.33
CA GLY A 506 35.92 27.85 16.41
C GLY A 506 35.27 28.22 17.75
N ASN A 507 33.99 28.64 17.71
CA ASN A 507 33.17 28.92 18.89
C ASN A 507 32.32 27.71 19.34
N ASP A 508 32.43 26.56 18.66
CA ASP A 508 31.63 25.34 18.87
C ASP A 508 30.10 25.59 18.93
N ARG A 509 29.59 26.45 18.03
CA ARG A 509 28.17 26.84 18.00
C ARG A 509 27.58 27.02 16.59
N ILE A 510 26.26 27.12 16.54
CA ILE A 510 25.46 27.58 15.40
C ILE A 510 24.79 28.89 15.79
N GLN A 511 24.84 29.90 14.93
CA GLN A 511 24.13 31.17 15.12
C GLN A 511 23.07 31.38 14.03
N ARG A 512 21.91 31.95 14.40
CA ARG A 512 20.92 32.50 13.45
C ARG A 512 20.91 34.02 13.56
N PHE A 513 21.01 34.69 12.42
CA PHE A 513 20.81 36.13 12.28
C PHE A 513 19.45 36.40 11.63
N HIS A 514 18.59 37.16 12.32
CA HIS A 514 17.29 37.55 11.80
C HIS A 514 17.38 38.75 10.87
N SER A 515 17.12 38.55 9.57
CA SER A 515 17.30 39.59 8.55
C SER A 515 16.37 40.79 8.75
N GLU A 516 15.06 40.56 8.92
CA GLU A 516 14.07 41.61 9.15
C GLU A 516 14.25 42.34 10.50
N LYS A 517 14.58 41.58 11.54
CA LYS A 517 14.53 42.03 12.95
C LYS A 517 15.90 42.48 13.49
N LYS A 518 16.97 42.27 12.72
CA LYS A 518 18.35 42.70 12.98
C LYS A 518 18.91 42.33 14.36
N PHE A 519 18.72 41.07 14.75
CA PHE A 519 19.36 40.51 15.95
C PHE A 519 19.87 39.08 15.70
N THR A 520 20.96 38.71 16.38
CA THR A 520 21.56 37.37 16.35
C THR A 520 21.18 36.58 17.60
N ILE A 521 21.00 35.26 17.45
CA ILE A 521 20.91 34.31 18.56
C ILE A 521 21.82 33.09 18.30
N THR A 522 22.34 32.50 19.38
CA THR A 522 22.94 31.16 19.32
C THR A 522 21.82 30.12 19.30
N GLU A 523 21.71 29.35 18.21
CA GLU A 523 20.73 28.27 18.05
C GLU A 523 21.14 27.00 18.79
N VAL A 524 22.42 26.63 18.68
CA VAL A 524 22.97 25.38 19.24
C VAL A 524 24.42 25.60 19.65
N GLY A 525 24.84 25.03 20.79
CA GLY A 525 26.23 25.01 21.22
C GLY A 525 26.61 26.10 22.24
N ASN A 526 27.85 26.01 22.72
CA ASN A 526 28.51 26.90 23.69
C ASN A 526 27.61 27.50 24.80
N THR A 527 27.15 26.65 25.72
CA THR A 527 26.59 27.08 27.02
C THR A 527 27.22 26.29 28.17
N LEU A 528 27.53 26.98 29.28
CA LEU A 528 28.25 26.48 30.46
C LEU A 528 27.50 25.39 31.28
N SER A 529 26.35 24.93 30.80
CA SER A 529 25.48 23.93 31.45
C SER A 529 25.27 22.65 30.61
N ALA A 530 25.86 22.55 29.41
CA ALA A 530 25.72 21.39 28.55
C ALA A 530 26.48 20.16 29.09
N LYS A 531 25.74 19.10 29.46
CA LYS A 531 26.32 17.78 29.77
C LYS A 531 27.10 17.28 28.54
N HIS A 532 28.31 16.75 28.77
CA HIS A 532 29.31 16.37 27.75
C HIS A 532 28.85 15.47 26.57
N GLN A 533 27.62 14.94 26.60
CA GLN A 533 27.08 14.11 25.53
C GLN A 533 26.65 14.91 24.28
N TYR A 534 26.38 16.23 24.40
CA TYR A 534 25.77 17.04 23.33
C TYR A 534 26.48 18.37 23.02
N SER A 535 27.68 18.60 23.55
CA SER A 535 28.56 19.68 23.05
C SER A 535 28.96 19.42 21.60
N LEU A 536 28.86 20.43 20.73
CA LEU A 536 29.44 20.40 19.38
C LEU A 536 30.98 20.43 19.48
N SER A 537 31.67 20.04 18.41
CA SER A 537 33.09 20.37 18.22
C SER A 537 33.40 20.58 16.73
N CYS A 538 33.68 21.83 16.36
CA CYS A 538 33.73 22.34 14.98
C CYS A 538 32.55 21.86 14.11
N PRO A 539 31.34 22.42 14.27
CA PRO A 539 30.28 22.24 13.29
C PRO A 539 30.71 22.80 11.92
N THR A 540 30.61 22.02 10.85
CA THR A 540 31.11 22.43 9.51
C THR A 540 30.04 22.67 8.46
N SER A 541 28.85 22.09 8.62
CA SER A 541 27.78 22.17 7.60
C SER A 541 26.40 22.08 8.24
N ILE A 542 25.45 22.81 7.66
CA ILE A 542 24.07 23.01 8.11
C ILE A 542 23.13 22.78 6.92
N ILE A 543 21.97 22.17 7.16
CA ILE A 543 20.80 22.23 6.26
C ILE A 543 19.50 22.24 7.08
N LEU A 544 18.46 22.92 6.59
CA LEU A 544 17.10 22.85 7.13
C LEU A 544 16.20 21.99 6.22
N ASP A 545 15.22 21.32 6.81
CA ASP A 545 14.10 20.69 6.10
C ASP A 545 12.88 21.64 5.98
N VAL A 546 11.83 21.20 5.27
CA VAL A 546 10.58 21.99 5.06
C VAL A 546 9.79 22.23 6.37
N GLN A 547 10.23 21.66 7.49
CA GLN A 547 9.69 21.89 8.84
C GLN A 547 10.69 22.59 9.76
N GLN A 548 11.76 23.17 9.21
CA GLN A 548 12.79 23.94 9.90
C GLN A 548 13.53 23.11 10.99
N PHE A 549 13.67 21.79 10.84
CA PHE A 549 14.62 21.03 11.66
C PHE A 549 16.04 21.15 11.10
N LEU A 550 16.97 21.54 11.97
CA LEU A 550 18.34 21.92 11.64
C LEU A 550 19.26 20.69 11.72
N PHE A 551 19.76 20.20 10.59
CA PHE A 551 20.75 19.11 10.55
C PHE A 551 22.16 19.71 10.58
N ILE A 552 23.01 19.20 11.48
CA ILE A 552 24.35 19.70 11.75
C ILE A 552 25.37 18.58 11.53
N VAL A 553 26.39 18.85 10.72
CA VAL A 553 27.60 18.04 10.66
C VAL A 553 28.53 18.45 11.81
N ASP A 554 28.66 17.58 12.81
CA ASP A 554 29.47 17.80 14.03
C ASP A 554 30.81 17.05 13.85
N SER A 555 31.74 17.70 13.15
CA SER A 555 32.90 17.07 12.50
C SER A 555 33.80 16.30 13.45
N ASN A 556 34.32 16.96 14.49
CA ASN A 556 35.32 16.36 15.37
C ASN A 556 34.71 15.24 16.25
N ASN A 557 33.39 15.33 16.50
CA ASN A 557 32.61 14.29 17.18
C ASN A 557 32.16 13.14 16.25
N ASN A 558 32.54 13.16 14.96
CA ASN A 558 32.31 12.10 13.98
C ASN A 558 30.82 11.73 13.77
N ARG A 559 29.91 12.70 13.90
CA ARG A 559 28.47 12.43 13.96
C ARG A 559 27.62 13.46 13.21
N ILE A 560 26.43 13.02 12.80
CA ILE A 560 25.38 13.92 12.30
C ILE A 560 24.37 14.12 13.42
N LEU A 561 24.17 15.38 13.79
CA LEU A 561 23.13 15.80 14.73
C LEU A 561 21.95 16.41 13.99
N ARG A 562 20.80 16.46 14.66
CA ARG A 562 19.67 17.28 14.27
C ARG A 562 19.11 18.02 15.48
N SER A 563 18.97 19.33 15.37
CA SER A 563 18.25 20.16 16.32
C SER A 563 16.80 20.35 15.88
N GLY A 564 15.89 20.40 16.85
CA GLY A 564 14.53 20.90 16.73
C GLY A 564 14.23 21.86 17.88
N PRO A 565 13.03 22.48 17.94
CA PRO A 565 12.73 23.67 18.76
C PRO A 565 12.86 23.55 20.30
N THR A 566 13.36 22.42 20.79
CA THR A 566 13.59 22.11 22.21
C THR A 566 14.81 21.20 22.41
N ASN A 567 15.55 20.80 21.37
CA ASN A 567 15.88 19.36 21.23
C ASN A 567 17.04 19.02 20.29
N ILE A 568 18.18 18.57 20.80
CA ILE A 568 19.32 18.09 19.99
C ILE A 568 19.37 16.56 19.99
N LEU A 569 19.69 15.96 18.84
CA LEU A 569 19.56 14.53 18.57
C LEU A 569 20.72 14.00 17.74
N CYS A 570 21.37 12.92 18.18
CA CYS A 570 22.29 12.21 17.30
C CYS A 570 21.54 11.27 16.36
N VAL A 571 21.78 11.42 15.06
CA VAL A 571 21.12 10.68 13.97
C VAL A 571 22.03 9.57 13.45
N ILE A 572 23.30 9.88 13.20
CA ILE A 572 24.33 9.00 12.61
C ILE A 572 25.66 9.20 13.38
N GLY A 573 26.47 8.14 13.55
CA GLY A 573 27.80 8.20 14.21
C GLY A 573 27.80 8.00 15.73
N CYS A 574 26.62 7.78 16.33
CA CYS A 574 26.38 7.95 17.78
C CYS A 574 27.01 6.92 18.74
N ASN A 575 27.73 5.91 18.25
CA ASN A 575 28.07 4.70 19.01
C ASN A 575 29.55 4.60 19.45
N GLY A 576 30.30 5.71 19.43
CA GLY A 576 31.69 5.77 19.90
C GLY A 576 32.70 5.13 18.93
N ILE A 577 33.98 5.50 19.09
CA ILE A 577 35.07 5.23 18.13
C ILE A 577 35.51 3.75 18.22
N THR A 578 34.77 2.84 17.59
CA THR A 578 35.12 1.41 17.50
C THR A 578 34.96 0.92 16.06
N ILE A 579 36.10 0.64 15.43
CA ILE A 579 36.21 0.52 13.97
C ILE A 579 35.39 -0.68 13.44
N LYS A 580 34.22 -0.36 12.92
CA LYS A 580 33.42 -1.17 12.00
C LYS A 580 33.09 -0.31 10.77
N SER A 581 32.91 -0.93 9.61
CA SER A 581 32.78 -0.26 8.31
C SER A 581 31.61 0.74 8.17
N THR A 582 30.71 0.77 9.15
CA THR A 582 29.47 1.57 9.23
C THR A 582 29.57 2.84 10.09
N GLN A 583 30.78 3.29 10.47
CA GLN A 583 30.99 4.55 11.19
C GLN A 583 31.50 5.69 10.26
N LEU A 584 31.32 6.94 10.70
CA LEU A 584 31.85 8.16 10.05
C LEU A 584 33.20 8.54 10.67
N PHE A 585 34.03 9.29 9.94
CA PHE A 585 35.29 9.87 10.44
C PHE A 585 35.51 11.26 9.81
N VAL A 586 35.42 12.29 10.66
CA VAL A 586 35.38 13.72 10.31
C VAL A 586 34.50 13.98 9.08
N PRO A 587 33.18 13.76 9.17
CA PRO A 587 32.27 14.15 8.11
C PRO A 587 32.29 15.67 7.94
N THR A 588 32.25 16.20 6.72
CA THR A 588 32.41 17.66 6.49
C THR A 588 31.16 18.37 5.97
N SER A 589 30.34 17.67 5.18
CA SER A 589 29.17 18.21 4.48
C SER A 589 28.09 17.13 4.33
N LEU A 590 26.81 17.54 4.32
CA LEU A 590 25.68 16.66 4.05
C LEU A 590 24.66 17.30 3.10
N ALA A 591 23.92 16.47 2.38
CA ALA A 591 22.79 16.87 1.54
C ALA A 591 21.71 15.77 1.52
N PHE A 592 20.53 16.07 0.96
CA PHE A 592 19.42 15.12 0.82
C PHE A 592 19.04 14.90 -0.65
N ASP A 593 18.48 13.72 -0.96
CA ASP A 593 17.65 13.54 -2.17
C ASP A 593 16.16 13.85 -1.89
N SER A 594 15.35 14.02 -2.94
CA SER A 594 13.94 14.42 -2.86
C SER A 594 13.04 13.41 -2.13
N VAL A 595 13.51 12.16 -1.97
CA VAL A 595 12.85 11.12 -1.17
C VAL A 595 13.17 11.28 0.32
N GLY A 596 14.31 11.90 0.65
CA GLY A 596 14.78 12.18 2.01
C GLY A 596 16.02 11.40 2.43
N ASN A 597 16.64 10.61 1.54
CA ASN A 597 17.88 9.89 1.87
C ASN A 597 19.01 10.88 2.09
N MET A 598 19.81 10.66 3.14
CA MET A 598 20.90 11.55 3.52
C MET A 598 22.20 11.10 2.86
N PHE A 599 22.90 12.00 2.20
CA PHE A 599 24.26 11.79 1.71
C PHE A 599 25.23 12.57 2.57
N VAL A 600 26.29 11.93 3.04
CA VAL A 600 27.30 12.52 3.94
C VAL A 600 28.69 12.38 3.31
N VAL A 601 29.43 13.48 3.22
CA VAL A 601 30.85 13.49 2.87
C VAL A 601 31.65 13.05 4.08
N ASP A 602 32.19 11.85 4.04
CA ASP A 602 32.88 11.16 5.12
C ASP A 602 34.39 11.34 4.93
N SER A 603 34.85 12.58 5.18
CA SER A 603 36.06 13.14 4.56
C SER A 603 37.34 12.37 4.87
N ARG A 604 37.56 11.96 6.12
CA ARG A 604 38.77 11.21 6.52
C ARG A 604 38.70 9.71 6.23
N ASN A 605 37.51 9.19 5.92
CA ASN A 605 37.34 7.88 5.26
C ASN A 605 37.37 7.99 3.72
N HIS A 606 37.60 9.19 3.17
CA HIS A 606 37.76 9.49 1.75
C HIS A 606 36.60 8.99 0.87
N ARG A 607 35.35 9.10 1.36
CA ARG A 607 34.16 8.57 0.69
C ARG A 607 32.92 9.44 0.87
N ILE A 608 31.89 9.17 0.08
CA ILE A 608 30.53 9.67 0.30
C ILE A 608 29.63 8.48 0.68
N GLN A 609 28.87 8.60 1.75
CA GLN A 609 27.92 7.57 2.21
C GLN A 609 26.46 8.01 2.01
N LYS A 610 25.62 7.13 1.45
CA LYS A 610 24.15 7.27 1.36
C LYS A 610 23.47 6.48 2.48
N PHE A 611 22.64 7.15 3.27
CA PHE A 611 21.84 6.58 4.35
C PHE A 611 20.37 6.61 3.94
N GLU A 612 19.75 5.42 3.87
CA GLU A 612 18.39 5.26 3.36
C GLU A 612 17.34 5.73 4.37
N TYR A 613 16.45 6.60 3.94
CA TYR A 613 15.40 7.19 4.77
C TYR A 613 14.21 6.23 4.94
N SER A 614 13.55 6.31 6.10
CA SER A 614 12.35 5.53 6.42
C SER A 614 11.14 6.46 6.62
N PRO A 615 10.33 6.76 5.57
CA PRO A 615 9.21 7.70 5.65
C PRO A 615 8.18 7.38 6.74
N ASN A 616 7.99 6.10 7.08
CA ASN A 616 7.06 5.65 8.12
C ASN A 616 7.43 6.11 9.54
N SER A 617 8.62 6.68 9.76
CA SER A 617 9.08 7.15 11.06
C SER A 617 8.37 8.41 11.59
N CYS A 618 7.46 9.02 10.82
CA CYS A 618 7.28 10.48 10.88
C CYS A 618 6.30 11.14 11.86
N ASN A 619 5.87 10.45 12.93
CA ASN A 619 4.69 10.89 13.72
C ASN A 619 4.93 11.21 15.23
N MET A 620 6.07 11.80 15.72
CA MET A 620 6.34 12.12 17.18
C MET A 620 7.18 13.41 17.57
N PHE A 621 8.28 13.38 18.39
CA PHE A 621 8.60 14.44 19.43
C PHE A 621 10.11 14.87 19.66
N SER A 622 10.53 15.23 20.91
CA SER A 622 11.72 16.09 21.23
C SER A 622 12.39 15.96 22.67
N VAL A 623 13.51 16.66 23.03
CA VAL A 623 14.44 16.45 24.23
C VAL A 623 14.74 17.62 25.27
N ILE A 624 14.22 17.63 26.53
CA ILE A 624 14.37 18.57 27.72
C ILE A 624 13.97 17.83 29.04
N GLU A 625 14.49 18.23 30.21
CA GLU A 625 14.59 17.47 31.47
C GLU A 625 13.41 17.48 32.47
N TRP A 626 13.41 16.52 33.39
CA TRP A 626 12.39 16.22 34.43
C TRP A 626 13.04 15.88 35.78
N THR A 627 12.43 16.32 36.88
CA THR A 627 12.90 16.07 38.25
C THR A 627 11.75 15.64 39.16
N ASN A 628 11.98 14.72 40.09
CA ASN A 628 10.98 14.25 41.05
C ASN A 628 11.66 13.91 42.39
N SER A 629 11.32 14.64 43.45
CA SER A 629 11.84 14.46 44.81
C SER A 629 10.89 13.64 45.67
N SER A 630 11.43 12.69 46.43
CA SER A 630 10.64 11.89 47.37
C SER A 630 11.48 11.26 48.48
N THR A 631 10.92 11.26 49.69
CA THR A 631 11.41 10.46 50.81
C THR A 631 11.00 8.99 50.70
N LEU A 632 11.96 8.09 50.92
CA LEU A 632 11.67 6.73 51.41
C LEU A 632 11.44 6.82 52.92
N THR A 633 10.28 6.32 53.37
CA THR A 633 9.88 6.25 54.78
C THR A 633 9.34 4.85 55.12
N GLU A 634 9.07 4.56 56.39
CA GLU A 634 8.57 3.25 56.84
C GLU A 634 7.26 2.78 56.16
N ASN A 635 6.48 3.72 55.60
CA ASN A 635 5.25 3.47 54.86
C ASN A 635 5.47 3.23 53.34
N SER A 636 6.72 3.07 52.89
CA SER A 636 7.04 2.80 51.48
C SER A 636 6.69 1.37 51.08
N GLN A 637 6.65 1.09 49.78
CA GLN A 637 6.40 -0.27 49.30
C GLN A 637 7.58 -1.18 49.67
N ILE A 638 7.30 -2.43 50.00
CA ILE A 638 8.30 -3.42 50.41
C ILE A 638 8.39 -4.51 49.34
N TYR A 639 9.62 -4.88 48.97
CA TYR A 639 9.89 -6.11 48.22
C TYR A 639 10.94 -6.96 48.96
N SER A 640 10.92 -8.26 48.68
CA SER A 640 11.88 -9.24 49.20
C SER A 640 12.56 -9.91 48.02
N GLN A 641 13.89 -9.96 48.06
CA GLN A 641 14.67 -10.54 46.97
C GLN A 641 14.74 -12.07 47.13
N VAL A 642 13.80 -12.76 46.48
CA VAL A 642 13.68 -14.22 46.33
C VAL A 642 13.89 -15.01 47.63
N CYS A 643 12.80 -15.18 48.40
CA CYS A 643 12.72 -16.06 49.59
C CYS A 643 13.71 -15.77 50.73
N ASN A 644 14.45 -14.66 50.68
CA ASN A 644 15.41 -14.28 51.71
C ASN A 644 14.87 -13.15 52.59
N ARG A 645 15.08 -13.24 53.91
CA ARG A 645 14.33 -12.50 54.96
C ARG A 645 14.58 -10.99 55.01
N LYS A 646 15.36 -10.42 54.09
CA LYS A 646 15.67 -8.99 54.03
C LYS A 646 14.65 -8.29 53.14
N SER A 647 13.70 -7.64 53.79
CA SER A 647 12.79 -6.67 53.19
C SER A 647 13.54 -5.37 52.90
N TYR A 648 13.23 -4.75 51.76
CA TYR A 648 13.76 -3.44 51.38
C TYR A 648 12.61 -2.49 51.05
N TYR A 649 12.66 -1.28 51.60
CA TYR A 649 11.82 -0.19 51.13
C TYR A 649 12.25 0.18 49.71
N TYR A 650 11.28 0.16 48.80
CA TYR A 650 11.46 0.61 47.43
C TYR A 650 10.39 1.62 47.06
N GLN A 651 10.70 2.41 46.04
CA GLN A 651 9.71 3.19 45.34
C GLN A 651 9.80 2.96 43.85
N SER A 652 8.66 2.61 43.26
CA SER A 652 8.51 2.45 41.82
C SER A 652 8.11 3.78 41.18
N PHE A 653 8.86 4.15 40.15
CA PHE A 653 8.59 5.30 39.30
C PHE A 653 8.31 4.80 37.89
N VAL A 654 7.14 5.15 37.36
CA VAL A 654 6.83 4.89 35.96
C VAL A 654 7.61 5.89 35.12
N ILE A 655 8.45 5.38 34.22
CA ILE A 655 9.13 6.18 33.21
C ILE A 655 8.50 5.82 31.86
N GLN A 656 7.51 6.60 31.46
CA GLN A 656 7.10 6.62 30.06
C GLN A 656 7.89 7.71 29.35
N VAL A 657 8.96 7.28 28.66
CA VAL A 657 9.61 8.11 27.65
C VAL A 657 8.68 8.27 26.46
N PRO A 658 8.56 9.45 25.83
CA PRO A 658 7.77 9.59 24.62
C PRO A 658 8.59 9.31 23.35
N GLU A 659 9.86 8.91 23.44
CA GLU A 659 10.73 8.67 22.27
C GLU A 659 11.69 7.48 22.38
N ASN A 660 12.23 7.07 21.23
CA ASN A 660 13.12 5.92 21.07
C ASN A 660 14.57 6.42 20.98
N ARG A 661 15.12 6.83 22.12
CA ARG A 661 16.33 7.68 22.22
C ARG A 661 17.14 7.32 23.48
N TYR A 662 18.34 7.88 23.61
CA TYR A 662 19.13 7.73 24.84
C TYR A 662 18.63 8.71 25.92
N TYR A 663 18.37 8.18 27.11
CA TYR A 663 17.96 8.96 28.28
C TYR A 663 19.03 8.81 29.36
N SER A 664 19.34 9.91 30.06
CA SER A 664 20.20 9.91 31.25
C SER A 664 19.32 10.00 32.48
N ILE A 665 19.57 9.17 33.49
CA ILE A 665 18.84 9.10 34.76
C ILE A 665 19.86 9.09 35.91
N TRP A 666 19.63 9.86 36.97
CA TRP A 666 20.49 9.80 38.16
C TRP A 666 19.75 10.24 39.44
N SER A 667 20.24 9.81 40.60
CA SER A 667 19.78 10.35 41.89
C SER A 667 20.65 11.52 42.38
N ILE A 668 20.09 12.30 43.27
CA ILE A 668 20.78 13.16 44.24
C ILE A 668 20.13 12.88 45.60
N SER A 669 20.93 12.45 46.58
CA SER A 669 20.48 12.03 47.91
C SER A 669 21.60 12.19 48.94
N GLN A 670 21.23 12.28 50.23
CA GLN A 670 22.17 12.26 51.36
C GLN A 670 22.43 10.84 51.91
N ILE A 671 21.76 9.82 51.38
CA ILE A 671 21.96 8.40 51.73
C ILE A 671 22.42 7.58 50.51
N ASP A 672 23.03 6.41 50.74
CA ASP A 672 23.54 5.52 49.69
C ASP A 672 22.37 4.85 48.93
N THR A 673 22.13 5.29 47.68
CA THR A 673 20.98 4.88 46.85
C THR A 673 21.36 3.89 45.76
N TYR A 674 20.56 2.82 45.65
CA TYR A 674 20.71 1.77 44.64
C TYR A 674 19.46 1.71 43.77
N ALA A 675 19.61 1.34 42.49
CA ALA A 675 18.47 1.30 41.58
C ALA A 675 18.58 0.25 40.46
N PHE A 676 17.41 -0.10 39.95
CA PHE A 676 17.19 -1.09 38.91
C PHE A 676 16.20 -0.53 37.88
N ILE A 677 16.41 -0.84 36.59
CA ILE A 677 15.50 -0.45 35.51
C ILE A 677 14.93 -1.72 34.86
N TYR A 678 13.61 -1.79 34.77
CA TYR A 678 12.86 -2.90 34.20
C TYR A 678 12.09 -2.49 32.94
N GLU A 679 11.90 -3.44 32.03
CA GLU A 679 11.15 -3.25 30.78
C GLU A 679 9.68 -3.67 30.92
N ASN A 680 8.75 -2.76 30.57
CA ASN A 680 7.28 -2.89 30.61
C ASN A 680 6.62 -3.13 31.98
N ASN A 681 7.22 -3.95 32.84
CA ASN A 681 6.70 -4.30 34.16
C ASN A 681 7.86 -4.51 35.16
N PHE A 682 7.61 -4.16 36.41
CA PHE A 682 8.38 -4.63 37.56
C PHE A 682 7.42 -5.45 38.42
N ASP A 683 7.67 -6.74 38.56
CA ASP A 683 6.98 -7.56 39.54
C ASP A 683 7.85 -7.65 40.81
N PRO A 684 7.43 -7.08 41.96
CA PRO A 684 8.17 -7.20 43.21
C PRO A 684 8.24 -8.64 43.73
N LEU A 685 7.44 -9.57 43.18
CA LEU A 685 7.49 -11.00 43.48
C LEU A 685 8.45 -11.78 42.54
N ASN A 686 8.86 -11.20 41.41
CA ASN A 686 9.87 -11.79 40.50
C ASN A 686 10.88 -10.75 39.98
N PRO A 687 11.73 -10.16 40.85
CA PRO A 687 12.56 -8.98 40.55
C PRO A 687 13.78 -9.25 39.63
N ASN A 688 13.81 -10.36 38.89
CA ASN A 688 14.76 -10.59 37.80
C ASN A 688 14.08 -10.61 36.42
N GLU A 689 12.75 -10.72 36.37
CA GLU A 689 12.00 -10.79 35.11
C GLU A 689 11.93 -9.40 34.46
N ASN A 690 12.31 -9.32 33.19
CA ASN A 690 12.40 -8.05 32.44
C ASN A 690 13.39 -7.01 33.02
N LEU A 691 14.34 -7.42 33.87
CA LEU A 691 15.43 -6.55 34.35
C LEU A 691 16.34 -6.15 33.18
N LEU A 692 16.46 -4.85 32.91
CA LEU A 692 17.27 -4.30 31.83
C LEU A 692 18.68 -3.95 32.28
N THR A 693 18.82 -3.32 33.46
CA THR A 693 20.12 -2.95 34.03
C THR A 693 20.02 -2.59 35.53
N LYS A 694 21.15 -2.65 36.23
CA LYS A 694 21.37 -2.22 37.62
C LYS A 694 22.69 -1.43 37.71
N ASN A 695 22.77 -0.43 38.60
CA ASN A 695 24.01 0.34 38.78
C ASN A 695 24.78 -0.13 40.02
N ASP A 696 26.12 -0.24 39.94
CA ASP A 696 26.93 -0.96 40.94
C ASP A 696 28.21 -0.20 41.33
N ASP A 697 28.10 1.12 41.56
CA ASP A 697 29.23 2.00 41.85
C ASP A 697 29.75 1.88 43.30
N GLY A 698 30.94 1.28 43.44
CA GLY A 698 31.66 1.11 44.72
C GLY A 698 32.53 2.29 45.14
N GLY A 699 31.97 3.50 45.25
CA GLY A 699 32.70 4.72 45.68
C GLY A 699 32.09 5.43 46.90
N SER A 700 32.82 6.31 47.58
CA SER A 700 32.46 6.86 48.91
C SER A 700 31.46 8.06 48.90
N ASN A 701 30.43 7.99 48.07
CA ASN A 701 29.21 8.83 48.11
C ASN A 701 28.24 8.28 47.02
N LYS A 702 27.34 7.34 47.34
CA LYS A 702 26.68 6.52 46.31
C LYS A 702 25.32 7.08 45.88
N GLN A 703 25.36 7.82 44.79
CA GLN A 703 24.19 8.17 44.00
C GLN A 703 24.23 7.36 42.69
N PHE A 704 23.12 6.75 42.30
CA PHE A 704 23.08 5.92 41.10
C PHE A 704 23.00 6.78 39.84
N LYS A 705 23.60 6.31 38.74
CA LYS A 705 23.53 6.97 37.43
C LYS A 705 23.41 5.95 36.31
N PHE A 706 22.61 6.29 35.30
CA PHE A 706 22.33 5.46 34.14
C PHE A 706 22.32 6.29 32.85
N GLN A 707 22.86 5.73 31.77
CA GLN A 707 22.70 6.26 30.41
C GLN A 707 22.44 5.08 29.45
N LEU A 708 21.21 4.98 28.94
CA LEU A 708 20.78 3.83 28.12
C LEU A 708 19.70 4.23 27.11
N PRO A 709 19.50 3.46 26.02
CA PRO A 709 18.41 3.70 25.08
C PRO A 709 17.09 3.21 25.67
N LEU A 710 16.09 4.10 25.71
CA LEU A 710 14.71 3.80 26.11
C LEU A 710 13.79 4.06 24.91
N TYR A 711 12.67 3.34 24.83
CA TYR A 711 11.78 3.27 23.66
C TYR A 711 10.34 3.68 24.00
N ASN A 712 9.69 4.52 23.18
CA ASN A 712 8.37 5.14 23.45
C ASN A 712 7.30 4.12 23.88
N ASP A 713 7.15 3.11 23.04
CA ASP A 713 6.07 2.13 23.13
C ASP A 713 6.31 1.12 24.28
N THR A 714 7.46 1.25 24.95
CA THR A 714 7.89 0.46 26.10
C THR A 714 7.74 1.26 27.40
N LYS A 715 7.12 0.67 28.41
CA LYS A 715 6.92 1.33 29.72
C LYS A 715 8.01 0.95 30.71
N TYR A 716 9.02 1.78 30.91
CA TYR A 716 10.06 1.48 31.90
C TYR A 716 9.57 1.70 33.32
N ILE A 717 10.06 0.88 34.24
CA ILE A 717 9.90 1.09 35.68
C ILE A 717 11.28 1.17 36.31
N LEU A 718 11.58 2.33 36.90
CA LEU A 718 12.74 2.51 37.77
C LEU A 718 12.31 2.16 39.18
N VAL A 719 13.02 1.21 39.77
CA VAL A 719 12.88 0.83 41.17
C VAL A 719 14.08 1.41 41.89
N VAL A 720 13.83 2.34 42.81
CA VAL A 720 14.87 2.91 43.68
C VAL A 720 14.71 2.35 45.09
N THR A 721 15.82 2.00 45.70
CA THR A 721 15.92 1.46 47.06
C THR A 721 17.23 1.91 47.70
N THR A 722 17.44 1.57 48.97
CA THR A 722 18.65 1.88 49.73
C THR A 722 19.65 0.72 49.66
N TYR A 723 20.95 1.01 49.81
CA TYR A 723 21.94 -0.07 49.86
C TYR A 723 21.77 -0.96 51.12
N PHE A 724 21.30 -0.37 52.22
CA PHE A 724 20.99 -1.08 53.47
C PHE A 724 19.48 -1.38 53.60
N PRO A 725 19.08 -2.51 54.22
CA PRO A 725 17.67 -2.87 54.37
C PRO A 725 16.91 -1.91 55.28
N MET A 726 15.66 -1.58 54.92
CA MET A 726 14.72 -0.74 55.67
C MET A 726 15.23 0.68 56.04
N ASP A 727 16.24 1.19 55.34
CA ASP A 727 16.79 2.53 55.53
C ASP A 727 15.90 3.62 54.91
N THR A 728 16.01 4.87 55.39
CA THR A 728 15.05 5.95 55.10
C THR A 728 15.70 7.32 54.88
N GLY A 729 15.12 8.15 54.01
CA GLY A 729 15.63 9.49 53.70
C GLY A 729 15.21 10.04 52.33
N ASP A 730 15.64 11.28 52.07
CA ASP A 730 15.31 12.06 50.87
C ASP A 730 16.09 11.63 49.62
N ILE A 731 15.38 11.29 48.56
CA ILE A 731 15.95 10.94 47.25
C ILE A 731 15.29 11.80 46.17
N THR A 732 16.12 12.59 45.46
CA THR A 732 15.68 13.32 44.27
C THR A 732 16.16 12.61 43.02
N ILE A 733 15.25 12.29 42.11
CA ILE A 733 15.56 11.62 40.84
C ILE A 733 15.46 12.63 39.71
N HIS A 734 16.48 12.66 38.87
CA HIS A 734 16.59 13.55 37.72
C HIS A 734 16.68 12.73 36.42
N MET A 735 16.09 13.24 35.33
CA MET A 735 16.15 12.62 34.01
C MET A 735 16.11 13.65 32.88
N SER A 736 16.81 13.39 31.78
CA SER A 736 16.77 14.25 30.58
C SER A 736 15.75 13.73 29.52
N GLY A 737 14.61 14.44 29.34
CA GLY A 737 13.39 14.11 28.55
C GLY A 737 13.40 14.55 27.08
N VAL A 738 12.48 15.32 26.43
CA VAL A 738 11.08 15.77 26.66
C VAL A 738 10.18 14.73 25.93
N LYS A 739 8.93 14.94 25.47
CA LYS A 739 7.84 15.82 25.97
C LYS A 739 7.63 15.55 27.45
N ASN A 740 6.44 15.22 27.92
CA ASN A 740 6.35 14.92 29.35
C ASN A 740 6.87 13.50 29.55
N VAL A 741 8.15 13.36 29.93
CA VAL A 741 8.64 12.09 30.48
C VAL A 741 7.96 11.96 31.82
N LEU A 742 6.91 11.16 31.83
CA LEU A 742 5.88 11.28 32.86
C LEU A 742 6.29 10.44 34.07
N ILE A 743 7.35 10.90 34.76
CA ILE A 743 7.90 10.33 36.00
C ILE A 743 6.85 10.48 37.10
N THR A 744 5.87 9.59 37.06
CA THR A 744 4.84 9.46 38.08
C THR A 744 5.41 8.59 39.18
N ARG A 745 5.67 9.21 40.34
CA ARG A 745 5.63 8.48 41.62
C ARG A 745 4.26 7.80 41.66
N LEU A 746 4.21 6.50 41.93
CA LEU A 746 2.95 5.76 42.09
C LEU A 746 2.30 6.06 43.45
N SER A 747 2.07 7.34 43.74
CA SER A 747 1.33 7.80 44.92
C SER A 747 -0.16 7.54 44.72
N THR A 748 -0.70 6.65 45.54
CA THR A 748 -2.10 6.20 45.49
C THR A 748 -3.07 7.29 45.97
N LEU A 749 -3.69 8.02 45.04
CA LEU A 749 -4.93 8.78 45.27
C LEU A 749 -5.64 8.99 43.92
N VAL A 750 -6.47 8.03 43.52
CA VAL A 750 -7.23 8.06 42.26
C VAL A 750 -8.72 7.99 42.57
N ASN A 751 -9.48 9.03 42.23
CA ASN A 751 -10.89 9.15 42.59
C ASN A 751 -11.79 8.26 41.71
N ILE A 752 -12.71 7.52 42.33
CA ILE A 752 -13.63 6.62 41.63
C ILE A 752 -14.57 7.46 40.75
N GLN A 753 -14.67 7.15 39.45
CA GLN A 753 -15.37 8.00 38.47
C GLN A 753 -16.59 7.37 37.82
N SER A 754 -16.65 6.04 37.70
CA SER A 754 -17.93 5.36 37.50
C SER A 754 -17.90 3.93 38.03
N LYS A 755 -19.06 3.48 38.53
CA LYS A 755 -19.30 2.11 38.98
C LYS A 755 -20.55 1.58 38.29
N TYR A 756 -20.45 0.42 37.66
CA TYR A 756 -21.54 -0.19 36.87
C TYR A 756 -21.85 -1.59 37.40
N PRO A 757 -23.05 -1.83 37.99
CA PRO A 757 -23.49 -3.16 38.38
C PRO A 757 -24.01 -3.96 37.17
N SER A 758 -23.72 -5.26 37.11
CA SER A 758 -24.37 -6.21 36.20
C SER A 758 -24.42 -7.61 36.81
N GLU A 759 -24.87 -8.61 36.05
CA GLU A 759 -25.08 -9.97 36.56
C GLU A 759 -24.83 -11.00 35.45
N LEU A 760 -23.86 -11.88 35.64
CA LEU A 760 -23.60 -12.98 34.71
C LEU A 760 -24.72 -14.02 34.84
N LYS A 761 -25.50 -14.24 33.77
CA LYS A 761 -26.65 -15.14 33.72
C LYS A 761 -26.40 -16.32 32.78
N ILE A 762 -27.22 -17.37 32.91
CA ILE A 762 -27.21 -18.53 31.99
C ILE A 762 -27.49 -18.12 30.53
N SER A 763 -28.14 -16.97 30.34
CA SER A 763 -28.41 -16.29 29.07
C SER A 763 -27.38 -15.23 28.65
N SER A 764 -26.41 -14.86 29.50
CA SER A 764 -25.30 -13.98 29.11
C SER A 764 -24.41 -14.68 28.07
N ARG A 765 -23.63 -13.89 27.31
CA ARG A 765 -22.87 -14.38 26.15
C ARG A 765 -21.78 -15.38 26.61
N ARG A 766 -21.38 -16.32 25.74
CA ARG A 766 -20.42 -17.39 26.08
C ARG A 766 -19.19 -17.38 25.19
N TYR A 767 -18.03 -17.60 25.78
CA TYR A 767 -16.77 -17.83 25.09
C TYR A 767 -15.97 -18.95 25.76
N CYS A 768 -15.05 -19.58 25.03
CA CYS A 768 -14.10 -20.55 25.58
C CYS A 768 -12.79 -19.83 25.91
N ARG A 769 -12.36 -19.94 27.16
CA ARG A 769 -11.24 -19.16 27.71
C ARG A 769 -9.87 -19.84 27.54
N ASP A 770 -9.86 -21.17 27.67
CA ASP A 770 -8.66 -22.01 27.67
C ASP A 770 -8.94 -23.35 26.96
N TYR A 771 -7.87 -24.08 26.60
CA TYR A 771 -7.93 -25.32 25.79
C TYR A 771 -8.80 -26.46 26.37
N LEU A 772 -9.23 -26.38 27.64
CA LEU A 772 -10.08 -27.37 28.32
C LEU A 772 -11.55 -27.40 27.86
N LYS A 773 -11.93 -26.64 26.81
CA LYS A 773 -13.26 -26.68 26.16
C LYS A 773 -14.44 -26.45 27.12
N ARG A 774 -14.26 -25.58 28.12
CA ARG A 774 -15.31 -25.16 29.05
C ARG A 774 -15.81 -23.76 28.68
N SER A 775 -17.14 -23.59 28.64
CA SER A 775 -17.77 -22.30 28.36
C SER A 775 -17.79 -21.40 29.59
N TYR A 776 -17.45 -20.14 29.39
CA TYR A 776 -17.51 -19.09 30.41
C TYR A 776 -18.53 -18.05 29.99
N TYR A 777 -19.40 -17.65 30.92
CA TYR A 777 -20.29 -16.51 30.72
C TYR A 777 -19.48 -15.22 30.74
N TYR A 778 -19.81 -14.28 29.86
CA TYR A 778 -19.20 -12.97 29.84
C TYR A 778 -20.18 -11.87 29.47
N GLU A 779 -19.87 -10.66 29.93
CA GLU A 779 -20.57 -9.43 29.52
C GLU A 779 -19.56 -8.40 29.00
N THR A 780 -20.00 -7.54 28.09
CA THR A 780 -19.17 -6.54 27.41
C THR A 780 -19.58 -5.13 27.77
N PHE A 781 -18.63 -4.36 28.28
CA PHE A 781 -18.82 -2.98 28.70
C PHE A 781 -17.95 -2.07 27.85
N GLU A 782 -18.57 -1.15 27.12
CA GLU A 782 -17.88 -0.07 26.45
C GLU A 782 -17.45 0.96 27.50
N ILE A 783 -16.13 1.06 27.68
CA ILE A 783 -15.50 2.10 28.47
C ILE A 783 -15.08 3.21 27.51
N LYS A 784 -15.81 4.32 27.54
CA LYS A 784 -15.37 5.56 26.91
C LYS A 784 -14.70 6.44 27.96
N VAL A 785 -13.41 6.62 27.79
CA VAL A 785 -12.60 7.58 28.56
C VAL A 785 -12.63 8.93 27.84
N MET A 786 -12.94 10.00 28.57
CA MET A 786 -13.02 11.35 28.01
C MET A 786 -11.64 11.97 27.74
N LYS A 787 -10.56 11.32 28.20
CA LYS A 787 -9.16 11.74 27.98
C LYS A 787 -8.21 10.55 27.99
N THR A 788 -6.99 10.74 27.49
CA THR A 788 -5.94 9.70 27.50
C THR A 788 -5.23 9.67 28.85
N ASP A 789 -5.34 8.57 29.61
CA ASP A 789 -4.88 8.52 31.00
C ASP A 789 -4.68 7.08 31.55
N LEU A 790 -3.99 6.95 32.69
CA LEU A 790 -3.89 5.69 33.42
C LEU A 790 -5.17 5.44 34.24
N TYR A 791 -5.90 4.39 33.90
CA TYR A 791 -7.07 3.96 34.64
C TYR A 791 -6.80 2.68 35.44
N VAL A 792 -7.44 2.61 36.61
CA VAL A 792 -7.55 1.41 37.42
C VAL A 792 -8.96 0.87 37.24
N ILE A 793 -9.09 -0.38 36.80
CA ILE A 793 -10.37 -1.08 36.64
C ILE A 793 -10.35 -2.27 37.60
N TRP A 794 -11.39 -2.41 38.42
CA TRP A 794 -11.55 -3.57 39.29
C TRP A 794 -13.01 -3.97 39.47
N SER A 795 -13.24 -5.08 40.16
CA SER A 795 -14.57 -5.65 40.36
C SER A 795 -14.87 -5.90 41.85
N GLU A 796 -15.92 -5.30 42.39
CA GLU A 796 -16.29 -5.39 43.81
C GLU A 796 -17.45 -6.37 44.00
N ASN A 797 -17.11 -7.63 44.32
CA ASN A 797 -17.99 -8.79 44.11
C ASN A 797 -17.97 -9.81 45.24
N LYS A 798 -19.00 -10.68 45.25
CA LYS A 798 -19.09 -11.91 46.07
C LYS A 798 -18.76 -13.19 45.29
N ILE A 799 -18.19 -13.07 44.09
CA ILE A 799 -17.81 -14.20 43.22
C ILE A 799 -16.47 -13.89 42.54
N GLU A 800 -15.64 -14.92 42.34
CA GLU A 800 -14.35 -14.82 41.66
C GLU A 800 -14.53 -14.44 40.19
N THR A 801 -14.41 -13.14 39.90
CA THR A 801 -14.49 -12.61 38.54
C THR A 801 -13.13 -12.31 37.97
N TYR A 802 -13.00 -12.62 36.70
CA TYR A 802 -11.80 -12.44 35.90
C TYR A 802 -12.18 -11.67 34.63
N GLY A 803 -11.20 -11.13 33.91
CA GLY A 803 -11.51 -10.20 32.83
C GLY A 803 -10.37 -9.95 31.88
N TYR A 804 -10.70 -9.19 30.85
CA TYR A 804 -9.86 -8.95 29.67
C TYR A 804 -10.26 -7.60 29.07
N LEU A 805 -9.30 -6.71 28.81
CA LEU A 805 -9.58 -5.37 28.28
C LEU A 805 -9.08 -5.22 26.84
N TYR A 806 -9.96 -4.83 25.92
CA TYR A 806 -9.71 -4.81 24.48
C TYR A 806 -9.79 -3.40 23.88
N LYS A 807 -9.01 -3.17 22.83
CA LYS A 807 -9.02 -1.94 22.04
C LYS A 807 -10.00 -2.05 20.86
N ASP A 808 -10.81 -1.00 20.67
CA ASP A 808 -11.81 -0.73 19.64
C ASP A 808 -12.99 -1.72 19.59
N HIS A 809 -12.72 -3.02 19.65
CA HIS A 809 -13.72 -4.08 19.76
C HIS A 809 -13.14 -5.29 20.51
N PHE A 810 -13.92 -5.86 21.42
CA PHE A 810 -13.70 -7.25 21.82
C PHE A 810 -14.21 -8.15 20.71
N ASP A 811 -13.35 -9.05 20.25
CA ASP A 811 -13.68 -10.01 19.21
C ASP A 811 -13.43 -11.45 19.73
N PRO A 812 -14.48 -12.21 20.16
CA PRO A 812 -14.35 -13.38 21.04
C PRO A 812 -13.59 -14.62 20.52
N LEU A 813 -13.05 -14.57 19.31
CA LEU A 813 -12.34 -15.69 18.67
C LEU A 813 -10.83 -15.66 18.91
N GLN A 814 -10.29 -14.47 19.11
CA GLN A 814 -8.92 -14.26 19.58
C GLN A 814 -9.03 -13.31 20.78
N PRO A 815 -9.37 -13.83 21.98
CA PRO A 815 -9.36 -13.05 23.23
C PRO A 815 -7.96 -12.56 23.65
N PHE A 816 -6.97 -12.68 22.77
CA PHE A 816 -5.61 -12.17 22.90
C PHE A 816 -5.21 -11.20 21.77
N GLY A 817 -6.06 -11.01 20.73
CA GLY A 817 -5.71 -10.28 19.49
C GLY A 817 -5.64 -8.76 19.66
N ASN A 818 -6.78 -8.14 20.02
CA ASN A 818 -6.83 -6.73 20.42
C ASN A 818 -6.75 -6.57 21.94
N LEU A 819 -6.27 -7.59 22.64
CA LEU A 819 -6.17 -7.63 24.09
C LEU A 819 -5.05 -6.71 24.54
N ILE A 820 -5.39 -5.73 25.36
CA ILE A 820 -4.43 -4.80 25.96
C ILE A 820 -3.91 -5.38 27.29
N LYS A 821 -4.77 -6.10 28.05
CA LYS A 821 -4.37 -6.77 29.30
C LYS A 821 -5.32 -7.89 29.75
N GLN A 822 -4.72 -8.99 30.21
CA GLN A 822 -5.32 -10.08 30.98
C GLN A 822 -4.78 -10.05 32.42
N HIS A 823 -5.50 -10.68 33.35
CA HIS A 823 -5.18 -10.73 34.78
C HIS A 823 -4.16 -11.85 35.08
N SER A 824 -2.95 -11.50 35.50
CA SER A 824 -1.97 -12.48 36.03
C SER A 824 -2.56 -13.16 37.27
N GLY A 825 -2.70 -14.49 37.23
CA GLY A 825 -3.55 -15.26 38.15
C GLY A 825 -2.78 -16.15 39.12
N LYS A 826 -1.84 -15.59 39.90
CA LYS A 826 -1.19 -16.28 41.03
C LYS A 826 -1.11 -15.35 42.25
N CYS A 827 -1.08 -15.95 43.44
CA CYS A 827 -1.13 -15.31 44.76
C CYS A 827 -2.48 -14.64 45.13
N ASN A 828 -3.46 -15.48 45.48
CA ASN A 828 -4.59 -15.21 46.39
C ASN A 828 -5.26 -13.83 46.31
N GLN A 829 -5.89 -13.49 45.19
CA GLN A 829 -6.83 -12.36 45.10
C GLN A 829 -8.11 -12.77 44.34
N GLU A 830 -9.27 -12.65 44.99
CA GLU A 830 -10.57 -13.11 44.49
C GLU A 830 -11.24 -12.14 43.47
N GLN A 831 -10.60 -11.02 43.16
CA GLN A 831 -11.23 -9.91 42.42
C GLN A 831 -10.34 -9.38 41.29
N LEU A 832 -10.98 -9.16 40.14
CA LEU A 832 -10.36 -8.55 38.96
C LEU A 832 -9.71 -7.23 39.31
N LYS A 833 -8.44 -7.02 38.95
CA LYS A 833 -7.79 -5.72 39.05
C LYS A 833 -6.79 -5.45 37.92
N PHE A 834 -6.93 -4.29 37.27
CA PHE A 834 -6.05 -3.82 36.20
C PHE A 834 -5.54 -2.42 36.47
N TYR A 835 -4.25 -2.23 36.17
CA TYR A 835 -3.61 -0.93 35.99
C TYR A 835 -3.24 -0.83 34.50
N ILE A 836 -3.91 0.07 33.76
CA ILE A 836 -3.86 0.11 32.30
C ILE A 836 -4.16 1.52 31.74
N ASN A 837 -3.39 1.95 30.75
CA ASN A 837 -3.50 3.28 30.15
C ASN A 837 -4.45 3.24 28.94
N LEU A 838 -5.50 4.08 28.97
CA LEU A 838 -6.60 4.11 28.00
C LEU A 838 -6.64 5.47 27.31
N LYS A 839 -6.75 5.47 25.98
CA LYS A 839 -6.63 6.65 25.10
C LYS A 839 -8.00 7.25 24.74
N GLU A 840 -8.05 8.57 24.76
CA GLU A 840 -9.19 9.38 24.31
C GLU A 840 -9.70 8.99 22.92
N ASN A 841 -11.01 9.16 22.68
CA ASN A 841 -11.71 8.85 21.42
C ASN A 841 -11.54 7.41 20.89
N THR A 842 -10.82 6.55 21.61
CA THR A 842 -10.71 5.12 21.38
C THR A 842 -11.84 4.42 22.14
N LYS A 843 -12.46 3.42 21.52
CA LYS A 843 -13.51 2.62 22.17
C LYS A 843 -12.84 1.48 22.92
N TYR A 844 -12.98 1.37 24.24
CA TYR A 844 -12.49 0.18 24.96
C TYR A 844 -13.63 -0.76 25.26
N ILE A 845 -13.43 -2.06 25.07
CA ILE A 845 -14.39 -3.07 25.52
C ILE A 845 -13.74 -3.85 26.66
N LEU A 846 -14.27 -3.67 27.88
CA LEU A 846 -13.97 -4.57 28.98
C LEU A 846 -14.88 -5.80 28.88
N VAL A 847 -14.26 -6.97 28.93
CA VAL A 847 -14.94 -8.26 29.10
C VAL A 847 -14.75 -8.68 30.55
N VAL A 848 -15.85 -8.97 31.24
CA VAL A 848 -15.82 -9.57 32.58
C VAL A 848 -16.54 -10.90 32.55
N THR A 849 -15.96 -11.87 33.25
CA THR A 849 -16.31 -13.27 33.32
C THR A 849 -16.01 -13.81 34.72
N THR A 850 -16.12 -15.12 34.95
CA THR A 850 -15.70 -15.80 36.18
C THR A 850 -14.37 -16.52 36.03
N TYR A 851 -13.69 -16.81 37.16
CA TYR A 851 -12.48 -17.63 37.14
C TYR A 851 -12.78 -19.10 36.80
N TYR A 852 -13.90 -19.63 37.28
CA TYR A 852 -14.42 -20.96 36.96
C TYR A 852 -15.58 -20.90 35.95
N PRO A 853 -15.77 -21.93 35.10
CA PRO A 853 -16.75 -21.92 34.02
C PRO A 853 -18.18 -22.14 34.49
N ASN A 854 -19.15 -21.71 33.68
CA ASN A 854 -20.59 -21.75 33.95
C ASN A 854 -21.09 -21.13 35.28
N ILE A 855 -20.27 -20.37 36.01
CA ILE A 855 -20.72 -19.65 37.22
C ILE A 855 -21.50 -18.39 36.84
N THR A 856 -22.59 -18.14 37.56
CA THR A 856 -23.50 -17.00 37.40
C THR A 856 -23.64 -16.23 38.70
N GLY A 857 -23.78 -14.91 38.64
CA GLY A 857 -23.96 -14.07 39.82
C GLY A 857 -23.70 -12.58 39.57
N ASN A 858 -24.06 -11.77 40.57
CA ASN A 858 -24.00 -10.32 40.52
C ASN A 858 -22.58 -9.80 40.75
N PHE A 859 -22.20 -8.80 39.96
CA PHE A 859 -20.89 -8.17 40.03
C PHE A 859 -20.99 -6.67 39.76
N SER A 860 -20.03 -5.89 40.25
CA SER A 860 -19.96 -4.46 39.96
C SER A 860 -18.54 -4.05 39.53
N ILE A 861 -18.45 -3.41 38.38
CA ILE A 861 -17.18 -2.92 37.83
C ILE A 861 -17.01 -1.47 38.27
N SER A 862 -15.88 -1.18 38.92
CA SER A 862 -15.45 0.18 39.24
C SER A 862 -14.31 0.60 38.31
N ILE A 863 -14.37 1.81 37.78
CA ILE A 863 -13.23 2.47 37.11
C ILE A 863 -12.87 3.78 37.82
N SER A 864 -11.57 3.97 37.99
CA SER A 864 -10.97 5.17 38.59
C SER A 864 -9.83 5.66 37.70
N GLY A 865 -9.69 6.96 37.56
CA GLY A 865 -8.67 7.67 36.78
C GLY A 865 -8.71 9.16 37.14
N GLN A 866 -7.86 9.99 36.53
CA GLN A 866 -7.93 11.44 36.79
C GLN A 866 -9.02 12.13 35.96
N ASN A 867 -9.40 11.56 34.81
CA ASN A 867 -10.32 12.16 33.83
C ASN A 867 -11.59 11.32 33.61
N HIS A 868 -12.79 11.92 33.75
CA HIS A 868 -14.07 11.19 33.87
C HIS A 868 -14.27 10.08 32.82
N ALA A 869 -14.21 8.82 33.25
CA ALA A 869 -14.56 7.66 32.44
C ALA A 869 -16.05 7.32 32.55
N THR A 870 -16.64 6.81 31.47
CA THR A 870 -17.99 6.27 31.45
C THR A 870 -17.98 4.80 31.02
N ILE A 871 -18.45 3.92 31.90
CA ILE A 871 -18.78 2.53 31.57
C ILE A 871 -20.23 2.48 31.09
N LYS A 872 -20.48 1.90 29.90
CA LYS A 872 -21.82 1.58 29.41
C LYS A 872 -21.87 0.12 28.97
N TYR A 873 -22.91 -0.61 29.35
CA TYR A 873 -23.15 -1.95 28.80
C TYR A 873 -23.28 -1.89 27.28
N PHE A 874 -22.45 -2.64 26.55
CA PHE A 874 -22.36 -2.57 25.09
C PHE A 874 -22.84 -3.85 24.43
N ASN A 875 -23.96 -3.73 23.74
CA ASN A 875 -24.67 -4.83 23.12
C ASN A 875 -24.46 -4.80 21.59
N SER A 876 -23.29 -5.26 21.13
CA SER A 876 -23.00 -5.38 19.69
C SER A 876 -24.04 -6.28 19.00
N LYS A 877 -24.54 -5.87 17.84
CA LYS A 877 -25.71 -6.51 17.18
C LYS A 877 -25.43 -7.13 15.81
N GLU A 878 -24.17 -7.12 15.35
CA GLU A 878 -23.76 -7.80 14.12
C GLU A 878 -22.53 -8.70 14.35
N GLN A 879 -22.51 -9.80 13.59
CA GLN A 879 -21.47 -10.83 13.48
C GLN A 879 -20.97 -11.44 14.81
N SER A 880 -21.81 -12.30 15.36
CA SER A 880 -21.48 -13.40 16.27
C SER A 880 -20.33 -14.29 15.75
N CYS A 881 -19.33 -14.59 16.59
CA CYS A 881 -18.43 -15.71 16.40
C CYS A 881 -17.57 -16.07 17.66
N SER A 882 -17.11 -17.33 17.78
CA SER A 882 -16.09 -17.84 18.73
C SER A 882 -15.01 -18.63 17.99
N VAL A 883 -13.77 -18.68 18.47
CA VAL A 883 -12.60 -19.49 18.02
C VAL A 883 -12.41 -19.84 16.51
N GLY A 884 -11.27 -19.45 15.92
CA GLY A 884 -10.76 -19.88 14.60
C GLY A 884 -9.26 -19.54 14.46
N ASP A 885 -8.52 -20.14 13.51
CA ASP A 885 -7.04 -20.01 13.51
C ASP A 885 -6.51 -18.61 13.07
N ARG A 886 -5.23 -18.37 13.37
CA ARG A 886 -4.50 -17.08 13.50
C ARG A 886 -4.71 -16.02 12.41
N CYS A 887 -4.93 -14.79 12.86
CA CYS A 887 -4.72 -13.58 12.04
C CYS A 887 -3.23 -13.18 11.96
N HIS A 888 -2.46 -13.86 11.11
CA HIS A 888 -1.45 -13.18 10.28
C HIS A 888 -2.07 -12.94 8.88
N PHE A 889 -1.31 -12.41 7.91
CA PHE A 889 -1.77 -12.22 6.52
C PHE A 889 -1.95 -13.57 5.77
N TYR A 890 -3.03 -14.27 6.13
CA TYR A 890 -3.51 -15.53 5.58
C TYR A 890 -5.04 -15.45 5.54
N SER A 891 -5.62 -14.81 4.52
CA SER A 891 -7.06 -14.53 4.50
C SER A 891 -7.85 -15.85 4.41
N THR A 892 -8.77 -16.07 5.34
CA THR A 892 -9.54 -17.32 5.47
C THR A 892 -10.56 -17.50 4.35
N THR A 893 -10.14 -18.18 3.28
CA THR A 893 -10.98 -18.59 2.14
C THR A 893 -11.19 -20.10 2.14
N ILE A 894 -11.86 -20.67 1.13
CA ILE A 894 -12.29 -22.09 1.08
C ILE A 894 -11.12 -23.08 0.83
N GLY A 895 -9.88 -22.61 1.04
CA GLY A 895 -8.73 -23.46 1.40
C GLY A 895 -8.76 -23.94 2.87
N LEU A 896 -9.58 -23.33 3.74
CA LEU A 896 -9.79 -23.76 5.13
C LEU A 896 -10.14 -25.26 5.22
N PRO A 897 -9.37 -26.07 5.96
CA PRO A 897 -9.68 -27.47 6.17
C PRO A 897 -10.90 -27.64 7.09
N LEU A 898 -11.57 -28.79 6.95
CA LEU A 898 -12.67 -29.16 7.86
C LEU A 898 -12.23 -29.21 9.34
N ASP A 899 -10.96 -29.53 9.61
CA ASP A 899 -10.34 -29.43 10.95
C ASP A 899 -10.35 -27.98 11.50
N ASP A 900 -10.14 -26.96 10.66
CA ASP A 900 -10.19 -25.55 11.07
C ASP A 900 -11.63 -25.01 11.23
N ILE A 901 -12.61 -25.65 10.60
CA ILE A 901 -14.05 -25.37 10.80
C ILE A 901 -14.53 -25.99 12.12
N LEU A 902 -14.15 -27.23 12.43
CA LEU A 902 -14.51 -27.94 13.66
C LEU A 902 -13.61 -27.57 14.87
N ARG A 903 -12.66 -26.66 14.66
CA ARG A 903 -11.61 -26.27 15.61
C ARG A 903 -12.18 -25.75 16.92
N GLY A 904 -11.82 -26.43 18.01
CA GLY A 904 -12.26 -26.08 19.36
C GLY A 904 -13.52 -26.81 19.84
N GLU A 905 -14.35 -27.37 18.97
CA GLU A 905 -15.61 -28.03 19.38
C GLU A 905 -15.40 -29.44 19.98
N ILE A 906 -14.63 -30.32 19.31
CA ILE A 906 -14.58 -31.76 19.61
C ILE A 906 -13.82 -32.06 20.90
N GLN A 907 -14.44 -32.68 21.91
CA GLN A 907 -13.79 -33.01 23.19
C GLN A 907 -13.05 -34.37 23.14
N LEU A 908 -11.78 -34.38 23.54
CA LEU A 908 -10.97 -35.60 23.67
C LEU A 908 -11.55 -36.58 24.70
N ASN A 909 -11.47 -37.88 24.41
CA ASN A 909 -11.87 -39.00 25.26
C ASN A 909 -13.35 -38.97 25.73
N VAL A 910 -14.23 -38.22 25.03
CA VAL A 910 -15.67 -38.14 25.31
C VAL A 910 -16.47 -38.83 24.20
N THR A 911 -17.45 -39.66 24.57
CA THR A 911 -18.32 -40.39 23.63
C THR A 911 -19.23 -39.45 22.82
N LEU A 912 -19.60 -39.85 21.60
CA LEU A 912 -20.37 -39.01 20.66
C LEU A 912 -21.69 -38.48 21.24
N SER A 913 -22.36 -39.26 22.10
CA SER A 913 -23.58 -38.89 22.81
C SER A 913 -23.42 -37.73 23.81
N HIS A 914 -22.18 -37.35 24.12
CA HIS A 914 -21.83 -36.28 25.07
C HIS A 914 -20.95 -35.18 24.43
N GLN A 915 -20.70 -35.25 23.12
CA GLN A 915 -20.14 -34.16 22.33
C GLN A 915 -21.16 -33.02 22.16
N SER A 916 -20.74 -31.83 21.72
CA SER A 916 -21.61 -30.66 21.54
C SER A 916 -22.77 -30.92 20.56
N THR A 917 -23.90 -30.22 20.73
CA THR A 917 -25.10 -30.40 19.88
C THR A 917 -24.84 -30.02 18.42
N SER A 918 -23.94 -29.06 18.17
CA SER A 918 -23.34 -28.75 16.86
C SER A 918 -22.71 -29.99 16.20
N ILE A 919 -21.85 -30.71 16.94
CA ILE A 919 -21.24 -31.97 16.47
C ILE A 919 -22.33 -33.04 16.27
N GLN A 920 -23.22 -33.25 17.23
CA GLN A 920 -24.25 -34.30 17.14
C GLN A 920 -25.16 -34.11 15.92
N ILE A 921 -25.69 -32.90 15.70
CA ILE A 921 -26.54 -32.58 14.55
C ILE A 921 -25.72 -32.68 13.25
N SER A 922 -24.45 -32.27 13.24
CA SER A 922 -23.58 -32.41 12.06
C SER A 922 -23.22 -33.88 11.75
N SER A 923 -23.06 -34.74 12.76
CA SER A 923 -22.89 -36.18 12.60
C SER A 923 -24.16 -36.82 12.05
N ILE A 924 -25.34 -36.46 12.55
CA ILE A 924 -26.63 -36.92 12.03
C ILE A 924 -26.83 -36.43 10.58
N LEU A 925 -26.54 -35.16 10.30
CA LEU A 925 -26.74 -34.56 8.97
C LEU A 925 -25.73 -35.09 7.95
N THR A 926 -24.47 -35.36 8.32
CA THR A 926 -23.51 -36.04 7.44
C THR A 926 -23.89 -37.50 7.19
N ILE A 927 -24.45 -38.21 8.17
CA ILE A 927 -25.06 -39.54 7.97
C ILE A 927 -26.25 -39.46 7.01
N LEU A 928 -27.16 -38.49 7.17
CA LEU A 928 -28.33 -38.32 6.29
C LEU A 928 -27.94 -37.91 4.86
N MET A 929 -26.97 -37.00 4.70
CA MET A 929 -26.38 -36.63 3.41
C MET A 929 -25.67 -37.82 2.76
N PHE A 930 -24.95 -38.63 3.53
CA PHE A 930 -24.32 -39.85 3.03
C PHE A 930 -25.36 -40.89 2.60
N ILE A 931 -26.40 -41.16 3.39
CA ILE A 931 -27.47 -42.12 3.04
C ILE A 931 -28.25 -41.63 1.81
N GLY A 932 -28.73 -40.39 1.82
CA GLY A 932 -29.46 -39.81 0.69
C GLY A 932 -28.60 -39.72 -0.58
N GLY A 933 -27.34 -39.31 -0.43
CA GLY A 933 -26.36 -39.25 -1.51
C GLY A 933 -25.97 -40.62 -2.08
N LEU A 934 -25.85 -41.64 -1.23
CA LEU A 934 -25.60 -43.03 -1.64
C LEU A 934 -26.82 -43.60 -2.37
N ILE A 935 -28.05 -43.36 -1.88
CA ILE A 935 -29.29 -43.74 -2.58
C ILE A 935 -29.38 -43.05 -3.95
N ASN A 936 -29.17 -41.73 -4.00
CA ASN A 936 -29.14 -40.94 -5.23
C ASN A 936 -28.09 -41.47 -6.24
N SER A 937 -26.88 -41.76 -5.76
CA SER A 937 -25.79 -42.27 -6.58
C SER A 937 -26.05 -43.70 -7.05
N LEU A 938 -26.61 -44.56 -6.20
CA LEU A 938 -27.00 -45.93 -6.53
C LEU A 938 -28.12 -45.96 -7.57
N PHE A 939 -29.15 -45.12 -7.42
CA PHE A 939 -30.23 -45.01 -8.40
C PHE A 939 -29.75 -44.42 -9.74
N SER A 940 -28.86 -43.42 -9.70
CA SER A 940 -28.20 -42.90 -10.91
C SER A 940 -27.34 -43.97 -11.59
N TYR A 941 -26.52 -44.69 -10.83
CA TYR A 941 -25.70 -45.81 -11.30
C TYR A 941 -26.56 -46.91 -11.94
N LEU A 942 -27.61 -47.39 -11.27
CA LEU A 942 -28.55 -48.39 -11.80
C LEU A 942 -29.26 -47.91 -13.08
N THR A 943 -29.51 -46.61 -13.21
CA THR A 943 -30.08 -46.01 -14.43
C THR A 943 -29.06 -46.04 -15.57
N PHE A 944 -27.85 -45.52 -15.34
CA PHE A 944 -26.82 -45.32 -16.38
C PHE A 944 -25.91 -46.54 -16.62
N GLN A 945 -26.01 -47.60 -15.82
CA GLN A 945 -25.41 -48.92 -16.09
C GLN A 945 -26.06 -49.60 -17.31
N ASN A 946 -27.24 -49.14 -17.75
CA ASN A 946 -27.89 -49.64 -18.95
C ASN A 946 -27.03 -49.36 -20.21
N LYS A 947 -26.62 -50.44 -20.88
CA LYS A 947 -25.78 -50.41 -22.09
C LYS A 947 -26.39 -49.61 -23.25
N ASP A 948 -27.71 -49.47 -23.30
CA ASP A 948 -28.40 -48.64 -24.31
C ASP A 948 -28.16 -47.15 -24.11
N LEU A 949 -28.14 -46.66 -22.86
CA LEU A 949 -27.81 -45.27 -22.57
C LEU A 949 -26.32 -44.99 -22.83
N GLN A 950 -25.46 -45.96 -22.56
CA GLN A 950 -24.00 -45.90 -22.85
C GLN A 950 -23.66 -46.03 -24.34
N LYS A 951 -24.61 -45.91 -25.27
CA LYS A 951 -24.32 -45.86 -26.73
C LYS A 951 -23.65 -44.54 -27.14
N THR A 952 -23.93 -43.44 -26.45
CA THR A 952 -23.27 -42.13 -26.63
C THR A 952 -22.33 -41.79 -25.47
N GLY A 953 -21.37 -40.88 -25.71
CA GLY A 953 -20.47 -40.34 -24.69
C GLY A 953 -21.21 -39.65 -23.54
N CYS A 954 -22.31 -38.94 -23.82
CA CYS A 954 -23.20 -38.36 -22.81
C CYS A 954 -23.68 -39.38 -21.76
N GLY A 955 -24.01 -40.61 -22.17
CA GLY A 955 -24.39 -41.67 -21.24
C GLY A 955 -23.23 -42.23 -20.42
N ILE A 956 -22.01 -42.18 -20.96
CA ILE A 956 -20.79 -42.56 -20.21
C ILE A 956 -20.41 -41.46 -19.22
N TYR A 957 -20.47 -40.18 -19.59
CA TYR A 957 -20.23 -39.09 -18.63
C TYR A 957 -21.24 -39.13 -17.48
N LEU A 958 -22.53 -39.40 -17.73
CA LEU A 958 -23.53 -39.55 -16.66
C LEU A 958 -23.28 -40.80 -15.78
N PHE A 959 -22.80 -41.90 -16.37
CA PHE A 959 -22.38 -43.08 -15.62
C PHE A 959 -21.12 -42.83 -14.77
N THR A 960 -20.15 -42.07 -15.29
CA THR A 960 -18.95 -41.70 -14.54
C THR A 960 -19.24 -40.64 -13.49
N SER A 961 -20.14 -39.69 -13.77
CA SER A 961 -20.67 -38.69 -12.84
C SER A 961 -21.34 -39.36 -11.63
N SER A 962 -22.14 -40.42 -11.82
CA SER A 962 -22.69 -41.16 -10.67
C SER A 962 -21.63 -41.90 -9.83
N ILE A 963 -20.45 -42.19 -10.38
CA ILE A 963 -19.30 -42.74 -9.66
C ILE A 963 -18.50 -41.63 -8.96
N THR A 964 -18.23 -40.48 -9.61
CA THR A 964 -17.53 -39.34 -8.99
C THR A 964 -18.36 -38.73 -7.87
N SER A 965 -19.67 -38.66 -8.01
CA SER A 965 -20.59 -38.24 -6.95
C SER A 965 -20.55 -39.21 -5.77
N LEU A 966 -20.62 -40.53 -6.01
CA LEU A 966 -20.50 -41.53 -4.94
C LEU A 966 -19.15 -41.40 -4.20
N LEU A 967 -18.04 -41.29 -4.94
CA LEU A 967 -16.71 -41.10 -4.37
C LEU A 967 -16.59 -39.77 -3.61
N THR A 968 -17.20 -38.69 -4.11
CA THR A 968 -17.24 -37.38 -3.43
C THR A 968 -17.99 -37.48 -2.11
N ILE A 969 -19.17 -38.10 -2.11
CA ILE A 969 -20.02 -38.28 -0.92
C ILE A 969 -19.35 -39.22 0.10
N SER A 970 -18.70 -40.29 -0.36
CA SER A 970 -17.89 -41.18 0.49
C SER A 970 -16.66 -40.47 1.08
N MET A 971 -15.89 -39.73 0.28
CA MET A 971 -14.73 -38.98 0.76
C MET A 971 -15.11 -37.82 1.69
N PHE A 972 -16.26 -37.18 1.47
CA PHE A 972 -16.84 -36.18 2.37
C PHE A 972 -17.18 -36.77 3.74
N PHE A 973 -17.86 -37.93 3.74
CA PHE A 973 -18.17 -38.67 4.97
C PHE A 973 -16.89 -39.12 5.68
N ILE A 974 -15.91 -39.67 4.94
CA ILE A 974 -14.59 -40.03 5.48
C ILE A 974 -13.90 -38.80 6.07
N ASN A 975 -13.84 -37.65 5.39
CA ASN A 975 -13.17 -36.45 5.89
C ASN A 975 -13.75 -35.99 7.24
N PHE A 976 -15.08 -35.92 7.35
CA PHE A 976 -15.77 -35.53 8.59
C PHE A 976 -15.52 -36.52 9.73
N TRP A 977 -15.71 -37.83 9.49
CA TRP A 977 -15.55 -38.84 10.54
C TRP A 977 -14.08 -39.12 10.90
N PHE A 978 -13.14 -38.93 9.98
CA PHE A 978 -11.70 -39.00 10.23
C PHE A 978 -11.24 -37.85 11.14
N SER A 979 -11.63 -36.61 10.80
CA SER A 979 -11.38 -35.42 11.65
C SER A 979 -11.98 -35.61 13.05
N LEU A 980 -13.23 -36.07 13.13
CA LEU A 980 -13.94 -36.33 14.38
C LEU A 980 -13.26 -37.40 15.23
N LEU A 981 -12.90 -38.56 14.66
CA LEU A 981 -12.33 -39.68 15.42
C LEU A 981 -10.89 -39.41 15.89
N ILE A 982 -10.07 -38.69 15.11
CA ILE A 982 -8.71 -38.30 15.52
C ILE A 982 -8.74 -37.27 16.64
N GLN A 983 -9.69 -36.32 16.61
CA GLN A 983 -9.84 -35.32 17.66
C GLN A 983 -10.56 -35.84 18.92
N ILE A 984 -11.18 -37.04 18.86
CA ILE A 984 -11.71 -37.74 20.05
C ILE A 984 -10.67 -38.68 20.67
N ASN A 985 -9.85 -39.38 19.86
CA ASN A 985 -9.11 -40.56 20.34
C ASN A 985 -7.59 -40.47 20.05
N ASP A 986 -6.79 -40.26 21.10
CA ASP A 986 -5.36 -39.93 20.98
C ASP A 986 -4.44 -41.11 20.60
N LEU A 987 -4.99 -42.33 20.49
CA LEU A 987 -4.26 -43.55 20.07
C LEU A 987 -3.83 -43.56 18.59
N THR A 988 -4.12 -42.51 17.81
CA THR A 988 -3.80 -42.44 16.38
C THR A 988 -2.37 -41.93 16.14
N SER A 989 -1.56 -42.66 15.36
CA SER A 989 -0.15 -42.30 15.18
C SER A 989 0.04 -41.01 14.35
N PHE A 990 1.07 -40.23 14.69
CA PHE A 990 1.36 -38.93 14.06
C PHE A 990 1.45 -39.02 12.52
N SER A 991 2.02 -40.10 12.00
CA SER A 991 2.12 -40.36 10.55
C SER A 991 0.76 -40.53 9.88
N ILE A 992 -0.23 -41.12 10.55
CA ILE A 992 -1.61 -41.24 10.03
C ILE A 992 -2.30 -39.87 10.05
N ARG A 993 -2.18 -39.10 11.15
CA ARG A 993 -2.71 -37.73 11.24
C ARG A 993 -2.13 -36.84 10.12
N ARG A 994 -0.81 -36.89 9.91
CA ARG A 994 -0.10 -36.14 8.85
C ARG A 994 -0.51 -36.56 7.44
N SER A 995 -0.64 -37.87 7.19
CA SER A 995 -1.06 -38.39 5.88
C SER A 995 -2.49 -37.94 5.55
N GLY A 996 -3.41 -38.02 6.52
CA GLY A 996 -4.79 -37.56 6.35
C GLY A 996 -4.87 -36.07 6.03
N CYS A 997 -4.19 -35.24 6.83
CA CYS A 997 -4.07 -33.79 6.67
C CYS A 997 -3.66 -33.37 5.24
N ILE A 998 -2.68 -34.06 4.65
CA ILE A 998 -2.11 -33.73 3.34
C ILE A 998 -2.95 -34.31 2.17
N ILE A 999 -3.63 -35.45 2.37
CA ILE A 999 -4.17 -36.26 1.26
C ILE A 999 -5.70 -36.19 1.11
N ILE A 1000 -6.47 -36.25 2.20
CA ILE A 1000 -7.91 -36.54 2.15
C ILE A 1000 -8.67 -35.41 1.44
N GLU A 1001 -8.37 -34.17 1.79
CA GLU A 1001 -9.12 -32.99 1.31
C GLU A 1001 -8.77 -32.56 -0.12
N PRO A 1002 -7.50 -32.62 -0.59
CA PRO A 1002 -7.20 -32.49 -2.01
C PRO A 1002 -7.85 -33.57 -2.88
N ILE A 1003 -7.96 -34.82 -2.41
CA ILE A 1003 -8.69 -35.88 -3.12
C ILE A 1003 -10.20 -35.60 -3.17
N LEU A 1004 -10.78 -35.09 -2.07
CA LEU A 1004 -12.19 -34.66 -2.05
C LEU A 1004 -12.46 -33.52 -3.05
N LYS A 1005 -11.57 -32.52 -3.12
CA LYS A 1005 -11.62 -31.42 -4.11
C LYS A 1005 -11.49 -31.96 -5.55
N LEU A 1006 -10.58 -32.90 -5.79
CA LEU A 1006 -10.39 -33.56 -7.09
C LEU A 1006 -11.68 -34.23 -7.58
N PHE A 1007 -12.35 -35.05 -6.76
CA PHE A 1007 -13.60 -35.70 -7.18
C PHE A 1007 -14.75 -34.71 -7.41
N LEU A 1008 -14.91 -33.71 -6.53
CA LEU A 1008 -15.94 -32.67 -6.66
C LEU A 1008 -15.79 -31.82 -7.95
N TYR A 1009 -14.55 -31.50 -8.33
CA TYR A 1009 -14.28 -30.80 -9.59
C TYR A 1009 -14.44 -31.73 -10.80
N CYS A 1010 -14.01 -33.00 -10.74
CA CYS A 1010 -14.27 -33.98 -11.80
C CYS A 1010 -15.77 -34.12 -12.10
N ASP A 1011 -16.59 -34.24 -11.05
CA ASP A 1011 -18.06 -34.33 -11.14
C ASP A 1011 -18.65 -33.10 -11.86
N SER A 1012 -18.22 -31.90 -11.45
CA SER A 1012 -18.63 -30.61 -12.03
C SER A 1012 -18.29 -30.51 -13.53
N TRP A 1013 -17.08 -30.89 -13.93
CA TRP A 1013 -16.63 -30.85 -15.33
C TRP A 1013 -17.23 -31.97 -16.20
N LEU A 1014 -17.47 -33.16 -15.65
CA LEU A 1014 -18.21 -34.23 -16.36
C LEU A 1014 -19.65 -33.79 -16.69
N ASN A 1015 -20.31 -33.10 -15.76
CA ASN A 1015 -21.65 -32.56 -15.98
C ASN A 1015 -21.65 -31.47 -17.08
N ALA A 1016 -20.62 -30.64 -17.18
CA ALA A 1016 -20.45 -29.73 -18.33
C ALA A 1016 -20.22 -30.48 -19.66
N CYS A 1017 -19.44 -31.56 -19.66
CA CYS A 1017 -19.25 -32.41 -20.85
C CYS A 1017 -20.57 -33.04 -21.34
N VAL A 1018 -21.49 -33.39 -20.43
CA VAL A 1018 -22.85 -33.86 -20.75
C VAL A 1018 -23.64 -32.80 -21.52
N ALA A 1019 -23.66 -31.55 -21.06
CA ALA A 1019 -24.42 -30.49 -21.73
C ALA A 1019 -23.82 -30.13 -23.10
N VAL A 1020 -22.49 -30.02 -23.19
CA VAL A 1020 -21.80 -29.75 -24.46
C VAL A 1020 -22.03 -30.87 -25.48
N GLU A 1021 -21.98 -32.15 -25.09
CA GLU A 1021 -22.27 -33.25 -26.03
C GLU A 1021 -23.74 -33.25 -26.47
N ARG A 1022 -24.69 -32.92 -25.58
CA ARG A 1022 -26.12 -32.77 -25.94
C ARG A 1022 -26.34 -31.62 -26.95
N ALA A 1023 -25.68 -30.48 -26.78
CA ALA A 1023 -25.74 -29.37 -27.73
C ALA A 1023 -25.15 -29.79 -29.11
N ILE A 1024 -24.04 -30.53 -29.12
CA ILE A 1024 -23.45 -31.08 -30.35
C ILE A 1024 -24.36 -32.13 -31.01
N GLN A 1025 -25.11 -32.90 -30.22
CA GLN A 1025 -26.09 -33.87 -30.73
C GLN A 1025 -27.28 -33.17 -31.42
N VAL A 1026 -27.81 -32.09 -30.84
CA VAL A 1026 -28.86 -31.26 -31.48
C VAL A 1026 -28.33 -30.59 -32.74
N LEU A 1027 -27.10 -30.04 -32.71
CA LEU A 1027 -26.46 -29.40 -33.87
C LEU A 1027 -26.30 -30.37 -35.05
N LYS A 1028 -25.88 -31.62 -34.80
CA LYS A 1028 -25.57 -32.61 -35.85
C LYS A 1028 -26.74 -33.49 -36.24
N GLY A 1029 -27.76 -33.62 -35.39
CA GLY A 1029 -28.94 -34.45 -35.63
C GLY A 1029 -28.56 -35.88 -36.05
N VAL A 1030 -29.10 -36.32 -37.19
CA VAL A 1030 -28.85 -37.66 -37.78
C VAL A 1030 -27.36 -37.90 -38.10
N LYS A 1031 -26.55 -36.84 -38.32
CA LYS A 1031 -25.10 -36.96 -38.59
C LYS A 1031 -24.25 -37.14 -37.31
N PHE A 1032 -24.86 -37.36 -36.14
CA PHE A 1032 -24.14 -37.56 -34.87
C PHE A 1032 -23.53 -38.97 -34.75
N ASN A 1033 -22.20 -39.08 -34.91
CA ASN A 1033 -21.48 -40.35 -34.80
C ASN A 1033 -21.29 -40.79 -33.33
N GLN A 1034 -22.18 -41.67 -32.88
CA GLN A 1034 -22.20 -42.25 -31.53
C GLN A 1034 -20.91 -43.00 -31.17
N LYS A 1035 -20.32 -43.77 -32.11
CA LYS A 1035 -19.04 -44.48 -31.88
C LYS A 1035 -17.90 -43.51 -31.57
N LYS A 1036 -17.83 -42.38 -32.28
CA LYS A 1036 -16.79 -41.36 -32.07
C LYS A 1036 -16.98 -40.59 -30.76
N SER A 1037 -18.22 -40.22 -30.37
CA SER A 1037 -18.43 -39.57 -29.05
C SER A 1037 -18.14 -40.53 -27.89
N LYS A 1038 -18.47 -41.81 -28.04
CA LYS A 1038 -18.11 -42.88 -27.09
C LYS A 1038 -16.59 -43.06 -26.91
N GLN A 1039 -15.78 -42.86 -27.96
CA GLN A 1039 -14.32 -42.85 -27.85
C GLN A 1039 -13.81 -41.58 -27.16
N ILE A 1040 -14.30 -40.41 -27.55
CA ILE A 1040 -13.91 -39.11 -26.97
C ILE A 1040 -14.19 -39.08 -25.45
N ALA A 1041 -15.34 -39.60 -25.02
CA ALA A 1041 -15.69 -39.65 -23.60
C ALA A 1041 -14.69 -40.44 -22.76
N ARG A 1042 -14.20 -41.59 -23.26
CA ARG A 1042 -13.18 -42.39 -22.57
C ARG A 1042 -11.86 -41.66 -22.39
N TRP A 1043 -11.42 -40.89 -23.40
CA TRP A 1043 -10.21 -40.07 -23.31
C TRP A 1043 -10.38 -38.92 -22.31
N ILE A 1044 -11.51 -38.19 -22.36
CA ILE A 1044 -11.78 -37.07 -21.46
C ILE A 1044 -11.87 -37.55 -20.00
N ILE A 1045 -12.49 -38.70 -19.74
CA ILE A 1045 -12.58 -39.31 -18.39
C ILE A 1045 -11.19 -39.65 -17.80
N PHE A 1046 -10.20 -39.98 -18.63
CA PHE A 1046 -8.83 -40.25 -18.16
C PHE A 1046 -7.99 -38.99 -18.00
N ILE A 1047 -8.13 -38.01 -18.90
CA ILE A 1047 -7.33 -36.78 -18.89
C ILE A 1047 -7.82 -35.78 -17.84
N LEU A 1048 -9.14 -35.66 -17.64
CA LEU A 1048 -9.75 -34.64 -16.77
C LEU A 1048 -9.24 -34.69 -15.31
N PRO A 1049 -9.11 -35.86 -14.64
CA PRO A 1049 -8.55 -35.92 -13.30
C PRO A 1049 -7.08 -35.50 -13.22
N LEU A 1050 -6.27 -35.77 -14.25
CA LEU A 1050 -4.86 -35.37 -14.29
C LEU A 1050 -4.71 -33.85 -14.39
N CYS A 1051 -5.53 -33.20 -15.21
CA CYS A 1051 -5.54 -31.74 -15.33
C CYS A 1051 -5.99 -31.04 -14.02
N ILE A 1052 -6.95 -31.62 -13.30
CA ILE A 1052 -7.43 -31.09 -12.01
C ILE A 1052 -6.43 -31.37 -10.89
N LEU A 1053 -5.73 -32.52 -10.92
CA LEU A 1053 -4.65 -32.80 -9.98
C LEU A 1053 -3.50 -31.79 -10.12
N PHE A 1054 -3.19 -31.36 -11.35
CA PHE A 1054 -2.13 -30.38 -11.62
C PHE A 1054 -2.41 -29.00 -10.97
N SER A 1055 -3.65 -28.48 -11.05
CA SER A 1055 -4.00 -27.20 -10.38
C SER A 1055 -4.02 -27.31 -8.85
N LEU A 1056 -4.25 -28.52 -8.31
CA LEU A 1056 -4.25 -28.80 -6.87
C LEU A 1056 -2.86 -29.12 -6.29
N LEU A 1057 -1.79 -29.20 -7.08
CA LEU A 1057 -0.42 -29.52 -6.61
C LEU A 1057 0.11 -28.58 -5.51
N HIS A 1058 -0.43 -27.37 -5.39
CA HIS A 1058 -0.04 -26.42 -4.36
C HIS A 1058 -0.65 -26.73 -2.97
N GLU A 1059 -1.83 -27.35 -2.88
CA GLU A 1059 -2.47 -27.59 -1.56
C GLU A 1059 -1.65 -28.54 -0.64
N PRO A 1060 -1.06 -29.65 -1.12
CA PRO A 1060 -0.23 -30.53 -0.28
C PRO A 1060 1.04 -29.86 0.26
N LEU A 1061 1.58 -28.86 -0.45
CA LEU A 1061 2.86 -28.20 -0.12
C LEU A 1061 2.70 -27.15 1.00
N HIS A 1062 1.49 -26.67 1.24
CA HIS A 1062 1.18 -25.60 2.21
C HIS A 1062 0.37 -26.09 3.42
N ARG A 1063 0.30 -27.40 3.64
CA ARG A 1063 -0.38 -28.05 4.77
C ARG A 1063 0.62 -28.50 5.81
N GLU A 1064 0.56 -27.89 6.99
CA GLU A 1064 1.42 -28.19 8.13
C GLU A 1064 0.57 -28.73 9.30
N MET A 1065 1.12 -29.63 10.11
CA MET A 1065 0.48 -30.00 11.37
C MET A 1065 0.96 -29.10 12.49
N PHE A 1066 0.02 -28.46 13.18
CA PHE A 1066 0.28 -27.68 14.38
C PHE A 1066 0.01 -28.53 15.63
N THR A 1067 0.99 -28.59 16.54
CA THR A 1067 0.92 -29.34 17.80
C THR A 1067 0.97 -28.40 18.99
N TYR A 1068 0.16 -28.67 20.02
CA TYR A 1068 0.25 -27.98 21.31
C TYR A 1068 -0.01 -28.95 22.47
N GLU A 1069 0.47 -28.57 23.65
CA GLU A 1069 0.38 -29.38 24.87
C GLU A 1069 -0.54 -28.71 25.89
N THR A 1070 -1.23 -29.52 26.68
CA THR A 1070 -2.13 -29.06 27.76
C THR A 1070 -1.90 -29.88 29.02
N GLU A 1071 -1.45 -29.23 30.09
CA GLU A 1071 -1.35 -29.84 31.42
C GLU A 1071 -2.72 -29.92 32.09
N ILE A 1072 -2.93 -31.00 32.84
CA ILE A 1072 -4.12 -31.21 33.67
C ILE A 1072 -3.64 -31.76 35.01
N ASP A 1073 -3.69 -30.92 36.04
CA ASP A 1073 -3.37 -31.31 37.41
C ASP A 1073 -4.57 -32.01 38.06
N LYS A 1074 -4.28 -33.02 38.88
CA LYS A 1074 -5.26 -33.62 39.80
C LYS A 1074 -4.71 -33.58 41.23
N ILE A 1075 -5.51 -33.01 42.13
CA ILE A 1075 -5.20 -32.93 43.56
C ILE A 1075 -5.93 -34.04 44.29
N ASN A 1076 -5.18 -34.88 45.02
CA ASN A 1076 -5.71 -35.71 46.10
C ASN A 1076 -5.39 -35.04 47.44
N ILE A 1077 -6.31 -35.06 48.40
CA ILE A 1077 -6.15 -34.37 49.69
C ILE A 1077 -6.30 -35.37 50.84
N SER A 1078 -5.29 -35.44 51.70
CA SER A 1078 -5.35 -36.06 53.03
C SER A 1078 -5.42 -34.98 54.12
N LYS A 1079 -6.14 -35.25 55.22
CA LYS A 1079 -6.47 -34.24 56.25
C LYS A 1079 -5.33 -33.95 57.24
N THR A 1080 -5.34 -32.74 57.78
CA THR A 1080 -4.61 -32.26 58.97
C THR A 1080 -5.43 -32.44 60.24
N GLU A 1081 -4.79 -32.61 61.41
CA GLU A 1081 -5.46 -32.47 62.71
C GLU A 1081 -4.55 -31.82 63.80
N GLN A 1082 -5.14 -30.82 64.48
CA GLN A 1082 -4.96 -30.27 65.85
C GLN A 1082 -3.67 -30.48 66.68
N ILE A 1083 -3.25 -29.44 67.43
CA ILE A 1083 -3.40 -29.32 68.91
C ILE A 1083 -2.91 -27.92 69.41
N GLU A 1084 -3.15 -27.58 70.68
CA GLU A 1084 -3.10 -26.23 71.27
C GLU A 1084 -1.81 -25.86 72.08
N LYS A 1085 -1.80 -24.58 72.51
CA LYS A 1085 -1.23 -23.98 73.76
C LYS A 1085 0.20 -23.40 73.83
N GLU A 1086 0.19 -22.23 74.50
CA GLU A 1086 1.17 -21.59 75.40
C GLU A 1086 2.48 -20.90 74.93
N THR A 1087 2.53 -19.61 75.29
CA THR A 1087 3.67 -18.77 75.73
C THR A 1087 4.93 -18.51 74.87
N ASP A 1088 5.02 -17.22 74.52
CA ASP A 1088 6.20 -16.32 74.55
C ASP A 1088 7.33 -16.44 73.50
N LYS A 1089 7.89 -15.26 73.19
CA LYS A 1089 9.11 -14.89 72.44
C LYS A 1089 9.74 -15.86 71.43
N SER A 1090 9.62 -15.44 70.16
CA SER A 1090 10.71 -15.37 69.16
C SER A 1090 11.70 -16.53 69.06
N GLU A 1091 11.50 -17.41 68.07
CA GLU A 1091 12.45 -17.53 66.95
C GLU A 1091 11.84 -18.24 65.73
N GLU A 1092 12.66 -18.61 64.75
CA GLU A 1092 12.22 -19.07 63.43
C GLU A 1092 11.87 -20.57 63.38
N ASN A 1093 10.71 -20.91 62.79
CA ASN A 1093 10.58 -21.87 61.67
C ASN A 1093 9.11 -22.26 61.39
N LYS A 1094 8.82 -22.68 60.16
CA LYS A 1094 7.65 -23.53 59.83
C LYS A 1094 7.95 -24.42 58.63
N THR A 1095 7.75 -25.72 58.81
CA THR A 1095 7.96 -26.77 57.80
C THR A 1095 6.81 -26.82 56.79
N SER A 1096 7.10 -27.27 55.57
CA SER A 1096 6.10 -27.52 54.53
C SER A 1096 5.27 -28.79 54.79
N ILE A 1097 4.09 -28.86 54.16
CA ILE A 1097 3.33 -30.08 53.96
C ILE A 1097 3.24 -30.28 52.45
N ASP A 1098 3.87 -31.34 51.93
CA ASP A 1098 3.98 -31.55 50.50
C ASP A 1098 2.72 -32.25 49.95
N THR A 1099 1.85 -31.48 49.28
CA THR A 1099 0.85 -32.04 48.35
C THR A 1099 1.55 -32.45 47.06
N ILE A 1100 1.62 -33.75 46.79
CA ILE A 1100 2.19 -34.28 45.55
C ILE A 1100 1.21 -34.06 44.40
N TYR A 1101 1.63 -33.27 43.40
CA TYR A 1101 0.90 -33.06 42.15
C TYR A 1101 1.44 -34.01 41.07
N GLU A 1102 0.62 -34.93 40.58
CA GLU A 1102 0.86 -35.58 39.28
C GLU A 1102 0.19 -34.77 38.17
N SER A 1103 0.98 -33.95 37.47
CA SER A 1103 0.54 -33.29 36.24
C SER A 1103 0.54 -34.28 35.08
N LYS A 1104 -0.54 -34.32 34.29
CA LYS A 1104 -0.60 -35.18 33.09
C LYS A 1104 -0.82 -34.38 31.81
N THR A 1105 0.27 -34.12 31.10
CA THR A 1105 0.29 -33.48 29.78
C THR A 1105 -0.50 -34.29 28.75
N SER A 1106 -1.34 -33.61 27.97
CA SER A 1106 -2.09 -34.17 26.84
C SER A 1106 -1.75 -33.43 25.54
N LYS A 1107 -1.56 -34.16 24.45
CA LYS A 1107 -1.05 -33.64 23.17
C LYS A 1107 -2.14 -33.50 22.13
N HIS A 1108 -2.34 -32.26 21.67
CA HIS A 1108 -3.31 -31.93 20.64
C HIS A 1108 -2.60 -31.68 19.31
N VAL A 1109 -3.22 -32.10 18.20
CA VAL A 1109 -2.65 -32.03 16.85
C VAL A 1109 -3.74 -31.60 15.86
N TRP A 1110 -3.48 -30.56 15.07
CA TRP A 1110 -4.38 -30.03 14.04
C TRP A 1110 -3.69 -29.90 12.67
N CYS A 1111 -4.47 -29.96 11.59
CA CYS A 1111 -4.02 -29.66 10.23
C CYS A 1111 -4.33 -28.21 9.87
N VAL A 1112 -3.34 -27.41 9.47
CA VAL A 1112 -3.50 -25.97 9.17
C VAL A 1112 -2.86 -25.63 7.82
N VAL A 1113 -3.47 -24.72 7.07
CA VAL A 1113 -3.01 -24.28 5.73
C VAL A 1113 -2.35 -22.90 5.79
N ARG A 1114 -1.19 -22.73 5.15
CA ARG A 1114 -0.41 -21.46 5.13
C ARG A 1114 -0.02 -21.02 3.72
N TYR A 1115 -0.85 -20.16 3.11
CA TYR A 1115 -0.58 -19.56 1.78
C TYR A 1115 -0.06 -18.14 1.88
N SER A 1116 1.07 -17.82 1.23
CA SER A 1116 1.43 -16.42 0.99
C SER A 1116 0.36 -15.73 0.14
N SER A 1117 0.23 -14.40 0.23
CA SER A 1117 -0.85 -13.65 -0.43
C SER A 1117 -0.98 -13.96 -1.92
N SER A 1118 0.14 -14.11 -2.63
CA SER A 1118 0.19 -14.50 -4.05
C SER A 1118 -0.38 -15.90 -4.32
N ILE A 1119 -0.07 -16.87 -3.47
CA ILE A 1119 -0.55 -18.26 -3.58
C ILE A 1119 -2.02 -18.34 -3.17
N GLN A 1120 -2.47 -17.50 -2.24
CA GLN A 1120 -3.90 -17.35 -1.98
C GLN A 1120 -4.66 -16.82 -3.20
N TYR A 1121 -4.20 -15.75 -3.86
CA TYR A 1121 -4.85 -15.27 -5.08
C TYR A 1121 -4.91 -16.37 -6.16
N TYR A 1122 -3.86 -17.18 -6.29
CA TYR A 1122 -3.88 -18.36 -7.15
C TYR A 1122 -4.98 -19.37 -6.76
N ASN A 1123 -5.09 -19.77 -5.48
CA ASN A 1123 -6.12 -20.72 -5.05
C ASN A 1123 -7.55 -20.17 -5.27
N ILE A 1124 -7.78 -18.88 -5.02
CA ILE A 1124 -9.06 -18.21 -5.33
C ILE A 1124 -9.35 -18.32 -6.85
N ILE A 1125 -8.38 -17.99 -7.71
CA ILE A 1125 -8.54 -18.09 -9.17
C ILE A 1125 -8.85 -19.53 -9.62
N ILE A 1126 -8.16 -20.54 -9.05
CA ILE A 1126 -8.41 -21.96 -9.35
C ILE A 1126 -9.81 -22.41 -8.88
N LEU A 1127 -10.28 -21.94 -7.70
CA LEU A 1127 -11.63 -22.19 -7.21
C LEU A 1127 -12.70 -21.58 -8.13
N PHE A 1128 -12.52 -20.33 -8.55
CA PHE A 1128 -13.40 -19.69 -9.54
C PHE A 1128 -13.37 -20.42 -10.89
N PHE A 1129 -12.19 -20.81 -11.38
CA PHE A 1129 -12.01 -21.53 -12.66
C PHE A 1129 -12.79 -22.85 -12.69
N HIS A 1130 -12.63 -23.71 -11.67
CA HIS A 1130 -13.28 -25.02 -11.66
C HIS A 1130 -14.79 -24.98 -11.34
N LEU A 1131 -15.32 -23.86 -10.85
CA LEU A 1131 -16.74 -23.71 -10.49
C LEU A 1131 -17.54 -22.92 -11.54
N LEU A 1132 -17.01 -21.78 -12.00
CA LEU A 1132 -17.72 -20.87 -12.90
C LEU A 1132 -17.72 -21.37 -14.36
N ILE A 1133 -16.62 -21.95 -14.85
CA ILE A 1133 -16.52 -22.36 -16.26
C ILE A 1133 -17.44 -23.56 -16.59
N PRO A 1134 -17.55 -24.62 -15.76
CA PRO A 1134 -18.54 -25.68 -15.98
C PRO A 1134 -19.98 -25.17 -15.98
N LEU A 1135 -20.30 -24.22 -15.11
CA LEU A 1135 -21.61 -23.59 -15.05
C LEU A 1135 -21.93 -22.80 -16.33
N ILE A 1136 -20.99 -21.96 -16.79
CA ILE A 1136 -21.09 -21.20 -18.04
C ILE A 1136 -21.29 -22.15 -19.22
N ALA A 1137 -20.50 -23.22 -19.31
CA ALA A 1137 -20.64 -24.24 -20.36
C ALA A 1137 -22.01 -24.93 -20.35
N ASN A 1138 -22.55 -25.24 -19.16
CA ASN A 1138 -23.90 -25.79 -19.01
C ASN A 1138 -24.99 -24.81 -19.49
N LEU A 1139 -24.93 -23.54 -19.03
CA LEU A 1139 -25.93 -22.51 -19.35
C LEU A 1139 -25.95 -22.19 -20.85
N PHE A 1140 -24.80 -21.95 -21.48
CA PHE A 1140 -24.73 -21.69 -22.92
C PHE A 1140 -25.16 -22.90 -23.75
N SER A 1141 -24.84 -24.13 -23.31
CA SER A 1141 -25.33 -25.35 -23.98
C SER A 1141 -26.85 -25.48 -23.92
N ALA A 1142 -27.48 -25.13 -22.80
CA ALA A 1142 -28.95 -25.15 -22.66
C ALA A 1142 -29.63 -24.12 -23.58
N LEU A 1143 -29.14 -22.88 -23.61
CA LEU A 1143 -29.61 -21.84 -24.53
C LEU A 1143 -29.41 -22.26 -25.99
N PHE A 1144 -28.25 -22.81 -26.33
CA PHE A 1144 -27.96 -23.29 -27.68
C PHE A 1144 -28.89 -24.42 -28.13
N ILE A 1145 -29.25 -25.35 -27.23
CA ILE A 1145 -30.24 -26.40 -27.50
C ILE A 1145 -31.59 -25.77 -27.85
N ILE A 1146 -32.08 -24.81 -27.06
CA ILE A 1146 -33.41 -24.19 -27.22
C ILE A 1146 -33.52 -23.39 -28.52
N PHE A 1147 -32.56 -22.50 -28.80
CA PHE A 1147 -32.56 -21.74 -30.05
C PHE A 1147 -32.24 -22.62 -31.26
N GLY A 1148 -31.37 -23.63 -31.09
CA GLY A 1148 -31.01 -24.60 -32.13
C GLY A 1148 -32.18 -25.48 -32.57
N SER A 1149 -32.94 -26.04 -31.61
CA SER A 1149 -34.12 -26.85 -31.92
C SER A 1149 -35.27 -26.00 -32.47
N ALA A 1150 -35.51 -24.80 -31.94
CA ALA A 1150 -36.48 -23.86 -32.51
C ALA A 1150 -36.17 -23.49 -33.96
N ARG A 1151 -34.87 -23.30 -34.30
CA ARG A 1151 -34.40 -22.98 -35.66
C ARG A 1151 -34.41 -24.19 -36.60
N GLN A 1152 -34.48 -25.41 -36.08
CA GLN A 1152 -34.75 -26.62 -36.86
C GLN A 1152 -36.26 -26.81 -37.09
N ARG A 1153 -37.10 -26.64 -36.05
CA ARG A 1153 -38.57 -26.74 -36.17
C ARG A 1153 -39.16 -25.68 -37.08
N SER A 1154 -38.73 -24.41 -37.00
CA SER A 1154 -39.20 -23.35 -37.89
C SER A 1154 -38.82 -23.54 -39.37
N LYS A 1155 -37.86 -24.42 -39.68
CA LYS A 1155 -37.55 -24.85 -41.06
C LYS A 1155 -38.39 -26.04 -41.54
N ALA A 1156 -38.93 -26.85 -40.62
CA ALA A 1156 -39.71 -28.05 -40.92
C ALA A 1156 -41.23 -27.81 -40.87
N GLN A 1157 -41.70 -26.94 -39.97
CA GLN A 1157 -43.10 -26.57 -39.79
C GLN A 1157 -43.26 -25.06 -39.99
N LYS A 1158 -43.74 -24.67 -41.18
CA LYS A 1158 -43.90 -23.26 -41.58
C LYS A 1158 -45.13 -22.56 -40.98
N ASN A 1159 -46.03 -23.30 -40.33
CA ASN A 1159 -47.32 -22.79 -39.84
C ASN A 1159 -47.22 -21.99 -38.51
N GLN A 1160 -46.02 -21.81 -37.96
CA GLN A 1160 -45.75 -21.04 -36.74
C GLN A 1160 -44.44 -20.27 -36.90
N THR A 1161 -44.36 -19.08 -36.31
CA THR A 1161 -43.18 -18.22 -36.38
C THR A 1161 -42.02 -18.76 -35.55
N TYR A 1162 -40.79 -18.32 -35.87
CA TYR A 1162 -39.61 -18.66 -35.07
C TYR A 1162 -39.74 -18.19 -33.60
N LYS A 1163 -40.45 -17.08 -33.33
CA LYS A 1163 -40.68 -16.58 -31.97
C LYS A 1163 -41.58 -17.53 -31.15
N GLU A 1164 -42.63 -18.06 -31.76
CA GLU A 1164 -43.53 -19.05 -31.14
C GLU A 1164 -42.81 -20.39 -30.94
N HIS A 1165 -42.03 -20.86 -31.93
CA HIS A 1165 -41.17 -22.03 -31.77
C HIS A 1165 -40.17 -21.86 -30.62
N VAL A 1166 -39.52 -20.69 -30.50
CA VAL A 1166 -38.62 -20.38 -29.36
C VAL A 1166 -39.39 -20.44 -28.03
N TYR A 1167 -40.57 -19.82 -27.93
CA TYR A 1167 -41.39 -19.85 -26.71
C TYR A 1167 -41.79 -21.28 -26.32
N GLN A 1168 -42.23 -22.10 -27.27
CA GLN A 1168 -42.52 -23.52 -27.05
C GLN A 1168 -41.27 -24.30 -26.61
N GLN A 1169 -40.10 -24.07 -27.23
CA GLN A 1169 -38.86 -24.74 -26.81
C GLN A 1169 -38.37 -24.28 -25.44
N PHE A 1170 -38.58 -23.03 -25.03
CA PHE A 1170 -38.37 -22.60 -23.65
C PHE A 1170 -39.28 -23.36 -22.68
N ILE A 1171 -40.55 -23.61 -23.03
CA ILE A 1171 -41.49 -24.39 -22.18
C ILE A 1171 -41.12 -25.87 -22.13
N GLU A 1172 -40.83 -26.50 -23.27
CA GLU A 1172 -40.43 -27.92 -23.36
C GLU A 1172 -39.08 -28.19 -22.67
N HIS A 1173 -38.14 -27.24 -22.71
CA HIS A 1173 -36.77 -27.43 -22.23
C HIS A 1173 -36.41 -26.57 -21.01
N LYS A 1174 -37.39 -25.97 -20.32
CA LYS A 1174 -37.17 -25.15 -19.09
C LYS A 1174 -36.26 -25.82 -18.06
N GLN A 1175 -36.32 -27.15 -17.94
CA GLN A 1175 -35.49 -27.93 -17.01
C GLN A 1175 -33.98 -27.84 -17.33
N LEU A 1176 -33.59 -27.64 -18.60
CA LEU A 1176 -32.21 -27.41 -19.01
C LEU A 1176 -31.66 -26.04 -18.57
N ILE A 1177 -32.52 -25.07 -18.26
CA ILE A 1177 -32.14 -23.76 -17.70
C ILE A 1177 -32.25 -23.77 -16.17
N ILE A 1178 -33.29 -24.41 -15.62
CA ILE A 1178 -33.49 -24.55 -14.17
C ILE A 1178 -32.33 -25.32 -13.53
N SER A 1179 -31.79 -26.36 -14.17
CA SER A 1179 -30.66 -27.13 -13.63
C SER A 1179 -29.39 -26.27 -13.43
N PRO A 1180 -28.86 -25.54 -14.43
CA PRO A 1180 -27.78 -24.58 -14.24
C PRO A 1180 -28.08 -23.51 -13.17
N ILE A 1181 -29.29 -22.93 -13.13
CA ILE A 1181 -29.64 -21.90 -12.15
C ILE A 1181 -29.67 -22.48 -10.73
N LEU A 1182 -30.21 -23.69 -10.54
CA LEU A 1182 -30.23 -24.38 -9.24
C LEU A 1182 -28.81 -24.72 -8.78
N LEU A 1183 -27.95 -25.21 -9.69
CA LEU A 1183 -26.54 -25.46 -9.41
C LEU A 1183 -25.79 -24.16 -9.06
N LEU A 1184 -26.08 -23.04 -9.75
CA LEU A 1184 -25.55 -21.73 -9.39
C LEU A 1184 -25.97 -21.33 -7.97
N ILE A 1185 -27.27 -21.37 -7.65
CA ILE A 1185 -27.80 -21.03 -6.32
C ILE A 1185 -27.15 -21.89 -5.22
N LEU A 1186 -27.01 -23.20 -5.43
CA LEU A 1186 -26.32 -24.10 -4.49
C LEU A 1186 -24.81 -23.81 -4.37
N SER A 1187 -24.19 -23.27 -5.42
CA SER A 1187 -22.77 -22.89 -5.42
C SER A 1187 -22.49 -21.46 -4.95
N MET A 1188 -23.49 -20.55 -4.96
CA MET A 1188 -23.29 -19.15 -4.59
C MET A 1188 -22.75 -18.94 -3.16
N PRO A 1189 -23.21 -19.67 -2.11
CA PRO A 1189 -22.61 -19.58 -0.78
C PRO A 1189 -21.09 -19.82 -0.79
N ARG A 1190 -20.61 -20.70 -1.68
CA ARG A 1190 -19.18 -21.00 -1.86
C ARG A 1190 -18.45 -19.80 -2.48
N LEU A 1191 -18.97 -19.23 -3.57
CA LEU A 1191 -18.38 -18.06 -4.23
C LEU A 1191 -18.38 -16.81 -3.34
N ILE A 1192 -19.47 -16.59 -2.62
CA ILE A 1192 -19.62 -15.47 -1.67
C ILE A 1192 -18.58 -15.60 -0.56
N ILE A 1193 -18.49 -16.76 0.12
CA ILE A 1193 -17.54 -16.94 1.23
C ILE A 1193 -16.08 -16.93 0.77
N SER A 1194 -15.75 -17.39 -0.44
CA SER A 1194 -14.39 -17.21 -1.00
C SER A 1194 -14.05 -15.76 -1.37
N SER A 1195 -15.04 -14.85 -1.36
CA SER A 1195 -14.88 -13.42 -1.68
C SER A 1195 -15.00 -12.51 -0.44
N LEU A 1196 -15.26 -13.06 0.75
CA LEU A 1196 -15.30 -12.29 1.99
C LEU A 1196 -13.88 -11.99 2.50
N PRO A 1197 -13.60 -10.79 3.02
CA PRO A 1197 -12.31 -10.46 3.62
C PRO A 1197 -12.06 -11.31 4.88
N GLY A 1198 -10.82 -11.75 5.06
CA GLY A 1198 -10.41 -12.79 6.03
C GLY A 1198 -10.47 -12.44 7.52
N CYS A 1199 -11.36 -11.53 7.93
CA CYS A 1199 -11.61 -11.21 9.34
C CYS A 1199 -12.79 -11.99 9.93
N ILE A 1200 -13.61 -12.67 9.10
CA ILE A 1200 -14.65 -13.57 9.59
C ILE A 1200 -13.99 -14.89 10.00
N ARG A 1201 -13.68 -14.98 11.29
CA ARG A 1201 -13.22 -16.17 12.04
C ARG A 1201 -14.43 -17.15 12.23
N THR A 1202 -14.26 -18.40 12.68
CA THR A 1202 -15.17 -19.52 12.30
C THR A 1202 -16.33 -20.04 13.22
N SER A 1203 -16.27 -20.07 14.57
CA SER A 1203 -17.11 -21.02 15.39
C SER A 1203 -18.40 -20.61 16.15
N GLN A 1204 -19.02 -19.41 16.05
CA GLN A 1204 -20.49 -19.28 16.35
C GLN A 1204 -21.30 -19.22 15.06
N ASN A 1205 -20.76 -18.52 14.05
CA ASN A 1205 -21.11 -18.75 12.66
C ASN A 1205 -20.60 -20.11 12.15
N LEU A 1206 -20.31 -21.07 13.05
CA LEU A 1206 -20.02 -22.47 12.75
C LEU A 1206 -21.05 -23.04 11.79
N TRP A 1207 -22.34 -22.73 12.02
CA TRP A 1207 -23.42 -23.14 11.12
C TRP A 1207 -23.40 -22.43 9.76
N LEU A 1208 -22.88 -21.21 9.62
CA LEU A 1208 -22.70 -20.56 8.31
C LEU A 1208 -21.62 -21.29 7.51
N TYR A 1209 -20.47 -21.58 8.13
CA TYR A 1209 -19.38 -22.30 7.48
C TYR A 1209 -19.73 -23.77 7.20
N LEU A 1210 -20.33 -24.48 8.16
CA LEU A 1210 -20.79 -25.86 7.97
C LEU A 1210 -21.93 -25.94 6.94
N THR A 1211 -22.94 -25.06 6.96
CA THR A 1211 -23.98 -25.10 5.92
C THR A 1211 -23.41 -24.79 4.54
N ALA A 1212 -22.53 -23.79 4.38
CA ALA A 1212 -21.90 -23.52 3.10
C ALA A 1212 -21.00 -24.68 2.62
N TYR A 1213 -20.26 -25.32 3.54
CA TYR A 1213 -19.49 -26.54 3.27
C TYR A 1213 -20.42 -27.68 2.81
N PHE A 1214 -21.50 -27.97 3.54
CA PHE A 1214 -22.49 -28.99 3.19
C PHE A 1214 -23.22 -28.68 1.86
N PHE A 1215 -23.66 -27.45 1.64
CA PHE A 1215 -24.29 -27.00 0.37
C PHE A 1215 -23.36 -27.18 -0.83
N SER A 1216 -22.03 -27.09 -0.65
CA SER A 1216 -21.07 -27.35 -1.73
C SER A 1216 -21.06 -28.80 -2.25
N PHE A 1217 -21.56 -29.76 -1.45
CA PHE A 1217 -21.70 -31.18 -1.84
C PHE A 1217 -23.14 -31.57 -2.23
N THR A 1218 -24.13 -30.74 -1.89
CA THR A 1218 -25.55 -30.95 -2.28
C THR A 1218 -25.77 -31.18 -3.78
N PRO A 1219 -25.06 -30.52 -4.73
CA PRO A 1219 -25.14 -30.84 -6.16
C PRO A 1219 -24.98 -32.34 -6.49
N SER A 1220 -23.95 -32.99 -5.97
CA SER A 1220 -23.67 -34.42 -6.20
C SER A 1220 -24.70 -35.34 -5.52
N ILE A 1221 -25.35 -34.86 -4.45
CA ILE A 1221 -26.45 -35.56 -3.75
C ILE A 1221 -27.79 -35.47 -4.51
N LEU A 1222 -27.93 -34.55 -5.48
CA LEU A 1222 -29.18 -34.30 -6.20
C LEU A 1222 -29.21 -34.75 -7.67
N ILE A 1223 -28.14 -35.37 -8.20
CA ILE A 1223 -28.03 -35.73 -9.64
C ILE A 1223 -29.22 -36.55 -10.17
N PHE A 1224 -29.74 -37.52 -9.42
CA PHE A 1224 -30.93 -38.29 -9.82
C PHE A 1224 -32.17 -37.40 -9.89
N ILE A 1225 -32.36 -36.53 -8.91
CA ILE A 1225 -33.50 -35.61 -8.78
C ILE A 1225 -33.45 -34.51 -9.85
N ILE A 1226 -32.26 -34.06 -10.26
CA ILE A 1226 -32.05 -33.01 -11.26
C ILE A 1226 -32.13 -33.58 -12.69
N PHE A 1227 -31.55 -34.76 -12.95
CA PHE A 1227 -31.40 -35.28 -14.32
C PHE A 1227 -32.28 -36.49 -14.67
N VAL A 1228 -32.62 -37.36 -13.72
CA VAL A 1228 -33.40 -38.59 -13.99
C VAL A 1228 -34.89 -38.39 -13.71
N VAL A 1229 -35.25 -37.80 -12.57
CA VAL A 1229 -36.66 -37.58 -12.18
C VAL A 1229 -37.44 -36.72 -13.19
N PRO A 1230 -36.91 -35.60 -13.74
CA PRO A 1230 -37.63 -34.77 -14.70
C PRO A 1230 -37.65 -35.35 -16.13
N SER A 1231 -37.07 -36.54 -16.35
CA SER A 1231 -36.84 -37.11 -17.67
C SER A 1231 -37.58 -38.43 -17.85
N ASN A 1232 -38.67 -38.40 -18.62
CA ASN A 1232 -39.47 -39.60 -18.92
C ASN A 1232 -38.65 -40.76 -19.52
N THR A 1233 -37.60 -40.46 -20.30
CA THR A 1233 -36.72 -41.47 -20.89
C THR A 1233 -35.78 -42.12 -19.86
N TYR A 1234 -35.15 -41.33 -18.97
CA TYR A 1234 -34.30 -41.89 -17.93
C TYR A 1234 -35.13 -42.55 -16.81
N MET A 1235 -36.28 -41.99 -16.43
CA MET A 1235 -37.21 -42.59 -15.46
C MET A 1235 -37.71 -43.96 -15.92
N LYS A 1236 -38.06 -44.13 -17.21
CA LYS A 1236 -38.44 -45.44 -17.77
C LYS A 1236 -37.27 -46.44 -17.75
N SER A 1237 -36.04 -45.98 -17.99
CA SER A 1237 -34.84 -46.82 -17.86
C SER A 1237 -34.59 -47.22 -16.40
N PHE A 1238 -34.77 -46.31 -15.44
CA PHE A 1238 -34.65 -46.58 -14.00
C PHE A 1238 -35.67 -47.65 -13.55
N GLN A 1239 -36.95 -47.50 -13.90
CA GLN A 1239 -38.00 -48.46 -13.56
C GLN A 1239 -37.69 -49.87 -14.08
N ASN A 1240 -37.24 -49.98 -15.34
CA ASN A 1240 -36.81 -51.25 -15.92
C ASN A 1240 -35.60 -51.86 -15.20
N SER A 1241 -34.59 -51.04 -14.87
CA SER A 1241 -33.40 -51.49 -14.12
C SER A 1241 -33.77 -51.96 -12.70
N LEU A 1242 -34.66 -51.24 -12.01
CA LEU A 1242 -35.11 -51.55 -10.66
C LEU A 1242 -35.92 -52.86 -10.60
N MET A 1243 -36.85 -53.07 -11.55
CA MET A 1243 -37.54 -54.37 -11.69
C MET A 1243 -36.55 -55.52 -11.95
N THR A 1244 -35.55 -55.30 -12.81
CA THR A 1244 -34.50 -56.30 -13.09
C THR A 1244 -33.66 -56.62 -11.85
N TRP A 1245 -33.32 -55.61 -11.04
CA TRP A 1245 -32.57 -55.78 -9.78
C TRP A 1245 -33.40 -56.49 -8.70
N ARG A 1246 -34.68 -56.13 -8.52
CA ARG A 1246 -35.58 -56.79 -7.56
C ARG A 1246 -35.77 -58.28 -7.86
N ARG A 1247 -35.87 -58.65 -9.15
CA ARG A 1247 -35.89 -60.07 -9.60
C ARG A 1247 -34.60 -60.84 -9.31
N ARG A 1248 -33.46 -60.17 -9.12
CA ARG A 1248 -32.20 -60.79 -8.68
C ARG A 1248 -32.12 -60.93 -7.15
N MET A 1249 -32.51 -59.88 -6.42
CA MET A 1249 -32.50 -59.89 -4.94
C MET A 1249 -33.39 -60.99 -4.34
N HIS A 1250 -34.57 -61.26 -4.91
CA HIS A 1250 -35.44 -62.36 -4.47
C HIS A 1250 -34.86 -63.77 -4.65
N ARG A 1251 -33.67 -63.94 -5.24
CA ARG A 1251 -32.93 -65.23 -5.29
C ARG A 1251 -31.90 -65.40 -4.17
N LEU A 1252 -31.80 -64.45 -3.24
CA LEU A 1252 -30.90 -64.48 -2.09
C LEU A 1252 -31.73 -64.44 -0.79
N SER A 1253 -31.69 -65.51 0.00
CA SER A 1253 -32.47 -65.66 1.24
C SER A 1253 -31.67 -65.28 2.50
N PRO A 1254 -32.32 -64.94 3.63
CA PRO A 1254 -31.64 -64.31 4.77
C PRO A 1254 -30.68 -65.22 5.59
N GLY A 1255 -30.67 -66.54 5.36
CA GLY A 1255 -30.12 -67.51 6.31
C GLY A 1255 -28.58 -67.61 6.41
N LEU A 1256 -27.82 -67.06 5.46
CA LEU A 1256 -26.39 -67.37 5.33
C LEU A 1256 -25.42 -66.44 6.09
N LEU A 1257 -25.88 -65.31 6.62
CA LEU A 1257 -25.00 -64.26 7.17
C LEU A 1257 -24.61 -64.45 8.65
N PHE A 1258 -25.28 -65.35 9.38
CA PHE A 1258 -25.05 -65.58 10.81
C PHE A 1258 -23.93 -66.60 11.14
N LEU A 1259 -23.29 -67.19 10.12
CA LEU A 1259 -22.55 -68.46 10.25
C LEU A 1259 -21.04 -68.38 9.92
N LYS A 1260 -20.41 -67.20 10.03
CA LYS A 1260 -18.98 -67.06 9.66
C LYS A 1260 -18.08 -66.17 10.54
N PHE A 1261 -18.49 -65.86 11.77
CA PHE A 1261 -17.67 -65.10 12.74
C PHE A 1261 -17.43 -65.83 14.08
N ASN A 1262 -17.52 -67.16 14.08
CA ASN A 1262 -17.05 -67.98 15.20
C ASN A 1262 -16.21 -69.16 14.65
N LYS A 1263 -15.17 -69.57 15.38
CA LYS A 1263 -14.08 -70.51 15.00
C LYS A 1263 -13.08 -70.04 13.91
N LYS A 1264 -12.10 -69.22 14.32
CA LYS A 1264 -10.63 -69.43 14.18
C LYS A 1264 -9.94 -68.25 14.89
N THR A 1265 -9.49 -68.28 16.15
CA THR A 1265 -8.70 -69.23 17.00
C THR A 1265 -7.22 -69.37 16.63
N LYS A 1266 -6.37 -69.00 17.61
CA LYS A 1266 -4.89 -69.01 17.62
C LYS A 1266 -4.23 -68.00 16.67
#